data_AF-A0A9Q8Z7Z3-F1
#
_entry.id   AF-A0A9Q8Z7Z3-F1
#
_cell.length_a   1.000
_cell.length_b   1.000
_cell.length_c   1.000
_cell.angle_alpha   90.00
_cell.angle_beta   90.00
_cell.angle_gamma   90.00
#
_symmetry.space_group_name_H-M   'P 1'
#
loop_
_entity.id
_entity.type
_entity.pdbx_description
1 polymer ?
#
loop_
_entity_poly.entity_id
_entity_poly.type
_entity_poly.pdbx_seq_one_letter_code
_entity_poly.pdbx_strand_id
1 'polypeptide(L)'
;MASTPSVRHFSACLRCVRQLPGANGTRRLLSTSSAAREELQTQPVNATGPPPPSNPPEGAAQKASPQEVPEYMQKWGTLDPQMVENKKQERRLLRREHVQPVGSRRRRAALRRSAIQQATEIPFEQLPYQCFQEARKVLLEDRQEKIKEIETQQQRIKNLMDQDPSVSGGPAAKETRLRSMRKHLNDLIILADINDPVVKRKFEDGQGDMNKPIYRYLADKKWRQYKRLVLEQRITQMALIPDVLPSLDLVADIDLGFGRKTVAPGDFVDSSISEKLPRINVQTFTPGEKLVTVVVVDADVPVPETDSFTYRCHLIASNISISPSNTSIPLQRIAQEDQKVEDPSAKKIALPWIAPWAHRGAPYHRLGIFVFEQNAGQALDITKLSQTKRMGFNLRSFSDSNKLKPITATLFRTKWDDSMAGVMERAGLKSQLNVEFKRKKVEPLPYKRRTELRLRQHHFCATLPIPSSPSTHPSIFTIASLQQPLMIPNSPIVPSPFLPSQQQIALAIAIVRSKPPGVPLRDHVAQLRSKTKRGRDPLDTVNPGCYIDQVAYWKERCKRAEDECDNLRNANIKLERSNQLLLRQIDTVVDLDASVNARPLSPKKSLKRPRSTQKRGQDPVADAQEAIDHDLDFLEAMGKDGNALMQSLFNVHSSCRATDPDPNILCFNLISSASATGKVTLFAAQNHEALSRQGHKNTSGATALEKDRSDFANALSVCARAFMSILVGADKLMKLEPDKRLASLVVCELADMFKTALKAIEISAQFTAQSFQSQPRAPKKTKTKASLDVVKESGAAKSVAHLLISFVGLLEKNDDFHQKIFEGFAFMLFERVGKRLYYSTFGQHRSSSIEENIMPIPEARGSVETFKRNCDALGMRLEAKALILVLERVMGLAPNHMNPQSLRANQTPNRASRAMSIRTITTSSRARLSQLAKDRLQRTLLACLYGGKTDDEFLDVLTKPMPQMRLGQMQNVVKIEDEDVETWYKEEVWRLVGWDILAREGGW
;
A
#
# COMPACT_ATOMS: atom_id res chain seq x y z
N MET A 1 -56.54 26.78 37.47
CA MET A 1 -55.64 27.10 36.33
C MET A 1 -54.50 27.94 36.87
N ALA A 2 -53.26 27.69 36.45
CA ALA A 2 -52.08 28.48 36.81
C ALA A 2 -50.98 28.30 35.74
N SER A 3 -50.01 29.21 35.69
CA SER A 3 -49.05 29.37 34.59
C SER A 3 -47.77 28.52 34.72
N THR A 4 -47.07 28.35 33.59
CA THR A 4 -45.76 27.72 33.46
C THR A 4 -44.61 28.56 34.03
N PRO A 5 -43.56 27.92 34.61
CA PRO A 5 -42.24 28.55 34.67
C PRO A 5 -41.12 27.72 34.03
N SER A 6 -40.47 28.33 33.03
CA SER A 6 -39.02 28.33 32.75
C SER A 6 -38.15 27.14 33.20
N VAL A 7 -37.57 26.42 32.24
CA VAL A 7 -36.45 25.49 32.47
C VAL A 7 -35.19 26.27 32.86
N ARG A 8 -34.60 25.97 34.03
CA ARG A 8 -33.26 26.43 34.43
C ARG A 8 -32.23 25.30 34.34
N HIS A 9 -31.03 25.61 33.86
CA HIS A 9 -29.89 24.68 33.91
C HIS A 9 -29.38 24.52 35.35
N PHE A 10 -29.16 23.28 35.79
CA PHE A 10 -28.49 22.98 37.05
C PHE A 10 -26.98 22.77 36.84
N SER A 11 -26.17 23.60 37.48
CA SER A 11 -24.74 23.42 37.62
C SER A 11 -24.42 22.36 38.68
N ALA A 12 -23.71 21.30 38.30
CA ALA A 12 -23.35 20.22 39.21
C ALA A 12 -22.16 20.60 40.11
N CYS A 13 -22.25 20.30 41.42
CA CYS A 13 -21.24 20.68 42.41
C CYS A 13 -19.92 19.87 42.28
N LEU A 14 -18.79 20.57 42.32
CA LEU A 14 -17.43 20.01 42.13
C LEU A 14 -16.77 19.45 43.42
N ARG A 15 -17.54 19.10 44.45
CA ARG A 15 -17.03 18.51 45.71
C ARG A 15 -17.84 17.29 46.19
N CYS A 16 -17.86 16.19 45.42
CA CYS A 16 -18.30 14.88 45.92
C CYS A 16 -17.82 13.70 45.04
N VAL A 17 -16.51 13.42 45.01
CA VAL A 17 -15.96 12.17 44.45
C VAL A 17 -14.87 11.64 45.39
N ARG A 18 -15.06 10.41 45.90
CA ARG A 18 -14.03 9.69 46.68
C ARG A 18 -12.93 9.17 45.74
N GLN A 19 -11.70 9.15 46.23
CA GLN A 19 -10.61 8.43 45.56
C GLN A 19 -10.79 6.91 45.69
N LEU A 20 -10.33 6.16 44.69
CA LEU A 20 -10.05 4.73 44.76
C LEU A 20 -8.72 4.46 44.03
N PRO A 21 -7.91 3.49 44.49
CA PRO A 21 -6.59 3.21 43.93
C PRO A 21 -6.67 2.55 42.54
N GLY A 22 -5.57 2.63 41.78
CA GLY A 22 -5.55 2.26 40.37
C GLY A 22 -5.19 0.81 40.07
N ALA A 23 -5.74 0.29 38.97
CA ALA A 23 -5.23 -0.84 38.21
C ALA A 23 -5.59 -0.67 36.72
N ASN A 24 -4.80 -1.30 35.85
CA ASN A 24 -4.82 -1.18 34.37
C ASN A 24 -6.23 -1.16 33.73
N GLY A 25 -6.52 -0.14 32.91
CA GLY A 25 -7.80 -0.02 32.20
C GLY A 25 -7.78 0.96 31.02
N THR A 26 -7.35 0.49 29.84
CA THR A 26 -7.26 1.30 28.61
C THR A 26 -8.64 1.72 28.07
N ARG A 27 -8.86 3.03 27.90
CA ARG A 27 -10.05 3.59 27.23
C ARG A 27 -10.00 3.31 25.73
N ARG A 28 -10.70 2.27 25.26
CA ARG A 28 -10.89 2.05 23.82
C ARG A 28 -11.70 3.17 23.17
N LEU A 29 -11.12 3.81 22.16
CA LEU A 29 -11.84 4.66 21.21
C LEU A 29 -12.71 3.80 20.26
N LEU A 30 -13.53 4.46 19.44
CA LEU A 30 -14.58 3.84 18.63
C LEU A 30 -14.00 3.06 17.44
N SER A 31 -13.83 1.76 17.60
CA SER A 31 -13.49 0.84 16.49
C SER A 31 -14.72 0.48 15.66
N THR A 32 -14.61 0.67 14.34
CA THR A 32 -15.47 0.05 13.33
C THR A 32 -15.19 -1.45 13.27
N SER A 33 -15.80 -2.21 14.17
CA SER A 33 -15.77 -3.67 14.10
C SER A 33 -16.57 -4.14 12.89
N SER A 34 -15.90 -4.82 11.96
CA SER A 34 -16.56 -5.77 11.07
C SER A 34 -17.32 -6.78 11.92
N ALA A 35 -18.55 -7.12 11.54
CA ALA A 35 -19.29 -8.17 12.22
C ALA A 35 -18.49 -9.49 12.14
N ALA A 36 -18.36 -10.19 13.26
CA ALA A 36 -17.83 -11.54 13.25
C ALA A 36 -18.76 -12.41 12.40
N ARG A 37 -18.17 -13.32 11.61
CA ARG A 37 -18.89 -14.16 10.64
C ARG A 37 -19.95 -15.00 11.36
N GLU A 38 -21.20 -14.59 11.23
CA GLU A 38 -22.32 -15.13 12.00
C GLU A 38 -22.77 -16.47 11.41
N GLU A 39 -22.55 -17.56 12.16
CA GLU A 39 -22.96 -18.91 11.75
C GLU A 39 -24.47 -19.04 11.95
N LEU A 40 -25.23 -18.73 10.89
CA LEU A 40 -26.69 -18.77 10.86
C LEU A 40 -27.22 -20.17 11.21
N GLN A 41 -27.90 -20.27 12.35
CA GLN A 41 -28.84 -21.36 12.61
C GLN A 41 -30.10 -21.13 11.77
N THR A 42 -30.24 -21.87 10.68
CA THR A 42 -31.47 -21.89 9.87
C THR A 42 -32.56 -22.69 10.57
N GLN A 43 -33.60 -22.01 11.06
CA GLN A 43 -34.91 -22.65 11.26
C GLN A 43 -35.69 -22.57 9.94
N PRO A 44 -36.19 -23.70 9.39
CA PRO A 44 -37.14 -23.67 8.29
C PRO A 44 -38.54 -23.30 8.81
N VAL A 45 -39.32 -22.62 7.97
CA VAL A 45 -40.72 -22.27 8.24
C VAL A 45 -41.61 -23.06 7.28
N ASN A 46 -42.75 -23.55 7.78
CA ASN A 46 -43.80 -24.32 7.10
C ASN A 46 -43.43 -25.74 6.63
N ALA A 47 -43.73 -26.71 7.49
CA ALA A 47 -44.21 -28.03 7.09
C ALA A 47 -45.40 -28.41 8.00
N THR A 48 -46.48 -28.91 7.43
CA THR A 48 -47.70 -29.31 8.17
C THR A 48 -47.46 -30.60 8.95
N GLY A 49 -47.87 -30.66 10.22
CA GLY A 49 -47.57 -31.79 11.09
C GLY A 49 -48.50 -33.01 10.91
N PRO A 50 -47.97 -34.25 10.91
CA PRO A 50 -48.75 -35.47 11.10
C PRO A 50 -49.08 -35.71 12.60
N PRO A 51 -50.10 -36.53 12.93
CA PRO A 51 -50.49 -36.82 14.31
C PRO A 51 -49.50 -37.74 15.05
N PRO A 52 -49.48 -37.73 16.39
CA PRO A 52 -48.49 -38.47 17.18
C PRO A 52 -48.85 -39.95 17.41
N PRO A 53 -47.90 -40.90 17.23
CA PRO A 53 -47.93 -42.19 17.91
C PRO A 53 -47.45 -42.04 19.37
N SER A 54 -47.87 -42.95 20.24
CA SER A 54 -47.66 -42.90 21.68
C SER A 54 -46.29 -43.43 22.15
N ASN A 55 -45.75 -42.76 23.19
CA ASN A 55 -44.74 -43.17 24.19
C ASN A 55 -43.68 -44.23 23.82
N PRO A 56 -42.38 -43.89 23.94
CA PRO A 56 -41.63 -44.42 25.09
C PRO A 56 -40.65 -43.38 25.70
N PRO A 57 -39.71 -43.74 26.60
CA PRO A 57 -39.89 -43.70 28.04
C PRO A 57 -39.07 -42.59 28.76
N GLU A 58 -39.31 -42.41 30.05
CA GLU A 58 -38.70 -41.36 30.87
C GLU A 58 -37.18 -41.56 31.10
N GLY A 59 -36.40 -40.47 31.02
CA GLY A 59 -34.96 -40.53 31.33
C GLY A 59 -34.19 -39.21 31.16
N ALA A 60 -34.05 -38.43 32.23
CA ALA A 60 -32.98 -37.45 32.43
C ALA A 60 -32.76 -36.31 31.40
N ALA A 61 -33.81 -35.75 30.78
CA ALA A 61 -33.68 -34.51 29.98
C ALA A 61 -34.80 -33.44 30.18
N GLN A 62 -35.84 -33.72 30.97
CA GLN A 62 -37.06 -32.87 31.03
C GLN A 62 -37.43 -32.33 32.43
N LYS A 63 -36.43 -32.09 33.29
CA LYS A 63 -36.61 -31.31 34.54
C LYS A 63 -35.64 -30.12 34.61
N ALA A 64 -35.72 -29.27 33.59
CA ALA A 64 -35.44 -27.85 33.74
C ALA A 64 -36.77 -27.11 33.60
N SER A 65 -37.33 -26.61 34.70
CA SER A 65 -38.36 -25.59 34.64
C SER A 65 -37.82 -24.35 33.91
N PRO A 66 -38.67 -23.52 33.28
CA PRO A 66 -38.23 -22.22 32.80
C PRO A 66 -37.65 -21.48 34.01
N GLN A 67 -36.34 -21.16 33.97
CA GLN A 67 -35.67 -20.50 35.10
C GLN A 67 -36.42 -19.21 35.41
N GLU A 68 -37.03 -19.13 36.60
CA GLU A 68 -37.80 -17.98 37.01
C GLU A 68 -36.92 -16.74 36.91
N VAL A 69 -37.27 -15.85 35.97
CA VAL A 69 -36.54 -14.60 35.74
C VAL A 69 -36.50 -13.87 37.08
N PRO A 70 -35.32 -13.67 37.71
CA PRO A 70 -35.26 -13.19 39.09
C PRO A 70 -36.03 -11.89 39.25
N GLU A 71 -36.69 -11.69 40.39
CA GLU A 71 -37.62 -10.58 40.61
C GLU A 71 -37.00 -9.20 40.25
N TYR A 72 -35.70 -9.02 40.53
CA TYR A 72 -34.96 -7.80 40.18
C TYR A 72 -34.77 -7.58 38.66
N MET A 73 -34.89 -8.64 37.83
CA MET A 73 -34.84 -8.63 36.36
C MET A 73 -36.22 -8.45 35.71
N GLN A 74 -37.30 -8.83 36.41
CA GLN A 74 -38.67 -8.54 35.99
C GLN A 74 -38.90 -7.02 35.98
N LYS A 75 -38.41 -6.33 37.02
CA LYS A 75 -38.43 -4.86 37.23
C LYS A 75 -37.63 -4.03 36.19
N TRP A 76 -37.21 -4.60 35.07
CA TRP A 76 -36.43 -3.91 34.02
C TRP A 76 -37.22 -3.46 32.79
N GLY A 77 -38.49 -3.89 32.66
CA GLY A 77 -39.34 -3.63 31.49
C GLY A 77 -38.91 -4.45 30.26
N THR A 78 -39.78 -4.53 29.26
CA THR A 78 -39.49 -5.25 28.00
C THR A 78 -38.78 -4.35 27.00
N LEU A 79 -37.78 -4.91 26.32
CA LEU A 79 -36.86 -4.20 25.44
C LEU A 79 -36.94 -4.80 24.04
N ASP A 80 -37.45 -4.06 23.07
CA ASP A 80 -37.46 -4.52 21.67
C ASP A 80 -36.01 -4.75 21.14
N PRO A 81 -35.66 -5.98 20.69
CA PRO A 81 -34.38 -6.28 20.06
C PRO A 81 -33.96 -5.34 18.92
N GLN A 82 -34.91 -4.69 18.24
CA GLN A 82 -34.67 -3.75 17.14
C GLN A 82 -34.40 -2.30 17.58
N MET A 83 -34.79 -1.92 18.81
CA MET A 83 -34.76 -0.52 19.29
C MET A 83 -33.81 -0.28 20.47
N VAL A 84 -33.11 -1.32 20.92
CA VAL A 84 -32.04 -1.25 21.93
C VAL A 84 -30.79 -0.55 21.35
N GLU A 85 -30.30 0.48 22.04
CA GLU A 85 -29.02 1.15 21.68
C GLU A 85 -27.90 0.86 22.68
N ASN A 86 -28.20 0.91 23.97
CA ASN A 86 -27.15 0.97 25.01
C ASN A 86 -26.58 -0.40 25.35
N LYS A 87 -25.26 -0.49 25.53
CA LYS A 87 -24.56 -1.71 26.00
C LYS A 87 -25.12 -2.29 27.31
N LYS A 88 -25.76 -1.46 28.16
CA LYS A 88 -26.48 -1.91 29.38
C LYS A 88 -27.84 -2.56 29.06
N GLN A 89 -28.55 -2.10 28.03
CA GLN A 89 -29.79 -2.70 27.53
C GLN A 89 -29.51 -3.98 26.70
N GLU A 90 -28.49 -3.99 25.85
CA GLU A 90 -28.04 -5.20 25.12
C GLU A 90 -27.71 -6.35 26.09
N ARG A 91 -27.02 -6.02 27.20
CA ARG A 91 -26.74 -6.97 28.29
C ARG A 91 -27.96 -7.38 29.12
N ARG A 92 -29.07 -6.63 29.08
CA ARG A 92 -30.34 -7.03 29.70
C ARG A 92 -31.10 -8.00 28.81
N LEU A 93 -31.22 -7.65 27.52
CA LEU A 93 -31.82 -8.49 26.47
C LEU A 93 -31.21 -9.90 26.49
N LEU A 94 -29.88 -9.98 26.33
CA LEU A 94 -29.13 -11.24 26.29
C LEU A 94 -29.22 -12.06 27.59
N ARG A 95 -29.44 -11.42 28.76
CA ARG A 95 -29.51 -12.11 30.06
C ARG A 95 -30.92 -12.55 30.46
N ARG A 96 -31.96 -11.91 29.91
CA ARG A 96 -33.36 -12.14 30.29
C ARG A 96 -34.12 -12.91 29.22
N GLU A 97 -33.98 -12.47 27.99
CA GLU A 97 -34.71 -13.00 26.83
C GLU A 97 -33.82 -13.91 25.98
N HIS A 98 -32.51 -13.96 26.25
CA HIS A 98 -31.49 -14.73 25.51
C HIS A 98 -31.34 -14.36 24.01
N VAL A 99 -32.12 -13.39 23.53
CA VAL A 99 -32.08 -12.82 22.18
C VAL A 99 -30.89 -11.86 22.02
N GLN A 100 -30.24 -11.91 20.85
CA GLN A 100 -29.25 -10.91 20.43
C GLN A 100 -29.93 -9.72 19.74
N PRO A 101 -29.44 -8.47 19.92
CA PRO A 101 -30.07 -7.29 19.36
C PRO A 101 -29.86 -7.19 17.85
N VAL A 102 -30.91 -6.86 17.09
CA VAL A 102 -30.96 -7.05 15.63
C VAL A 102 -30.14 -5.98 14.88
N GLY A 103 -28.95 -6.39 14.44
CA GLY A 103 -28.06 -5.60 13.60
C GLY A 103 -27.27 -4.50 14.33
N SER A 104 -26.66 -3.61 13.56
CA SER A 104 -25.77 -2.57 14.10
C SER A 104 -26.50 -1.57 14.99
N ARG A 105 -25.80 -1.01 15.99
CA ARG A 105 -26.35 0.08 16.83
C ARG A 105 -26.77 1.30 16.00
N ARG A 106 -26.16 1.53 14.83
CA ARG A 106 -26.56 2.61 13.90
C ARG A 106 -27.94 2.34 13.29
N ARG A 107 -28.24 1.10 12.88
CA ARG A 107 -29.60 0.70 12.43
C ARG A 107 -30.60 0.92 13.55
N ARG A 108 -30.33 0.37 14.73
CA ARG A 108 -31.23 0.41 15.89
C ARG A 108 -31.50 1.86 16.36
N ALA A 109 -30.49 2.73 16.34
CA ALA A 109 -30.65 4.15 16.64
C ALA A 109 -31.37 4.96 15.56
N ALA A 110 -31.29 4.57 14.28
CA ALA A 110 -32.08 5.19 13.22
C ALA A 110 -33.57 4.84 13.38
N LEU A 111 -33.88 3.56 13.57
CA LEU A 111 -35.25 3.08 13.82
C LEU A 111 -35.85 3.67 15.10
N ARG A 112 -35.06 3.78 16.18
CA ARG A 112 -35.50 4.41 17.42
C ARG A 112 -35.85 5.88 17.21
N ARG A 113 -35.09 6.61 16.36
CA ARG A 113 -35.37 8.02 16.04
C ARG A 113 -36.62 8.17 15.20
N SER A 114 -36.81 7.36 14.15
CA SER A 114 -38.05 7.41 13.35
C SER A 114 -39.27 7.07 14.20
N ALA A 115 -39.20 6.06 15.07
CA ALA A 115 -40.26 5.72 16.02
C ALA A 115 -40.57 6.85 17.01
N ILE A 116 -39.55 7.52 17.59
CA ILE A 116 -39.73 8.68 18.47
C ILE A 116 -40.33 9.88 17.73
N GLN A 117 -39.98 10.07 16.46
CA GLN A 117 -40.49 11.14 15.59
C GLN A 117 -41.83 10.80 14.92
N GLN A 118 -42.39 9.61 15.17
CA GLN A 118 -43.57 9.06 14.48
C GLN A 118 -43.46 9.11 12.95
N ALA A 119 -42.24 9.03 12.42
CA ALA A 119 -41.97 9.08 10.99
C ALA A 119 -42.36 7.76 10.31
N THR A 120 -43.04 7.87 9.17
CA THR A 120 -43.53 6.73 8.39
C THR A 120 -42.39 5.80 7.96
N GLU A 121 -42.55 4.49 8.13
CA GLU A 121 -41.53 3.51 7.72
C GLU A 121 -41.56 3.28 6.20
N ILE A 122 -40.88 4.16 5.46
CA ILE A 122 -40.77 4.09 4.00
C ILE A 122 -39.76 3.00 3.60
N PRO A 123 -40.14 2.01 2.76
CA PRO A 123 -39.21 1.04 2.18
C PRO A 123 -38.07 1.73 1.42
N PHE A 124 -36.86 1.17 1.46
CA PHE A 124 -35.67 1.77 0.82
C PHE A 124 -35.88 2.15 -0.66
N GLU A 125 -36.65 1.36 -1.41
CA GLU A 125 -36.99 1.62 -2.82
C GLU A 125 -37.94 2.80 -3.05
N GLN A 126 -38.69 3.22 -2.02
CA GLN A 126 -39.71 4.27 -2.07
C GLN A 126 -39.22 5.61 -1.49
N LEU A 127 -37.92 5.72 -1.17
CA LEU A 127 -37.35 6.97 -0.65
C LEU A 127 -37.52 8.11 -1.66
N PRO A 128 -38.06 9.29 -1.25
CA PRO A 128 -38.48 10.35 -2.17
C PRO A 128 -37.32 11.25 -2.64
N TYR A 129 -36.25 10.65 -3.15
CA TYR A 129 -35.13 11.36 -3.78
C TYR A 129 -35.28 11.29 -5.31
N GLN A 130 -35.44 12.45 -5.96
CA GLN A 130 -35.73 12.55 -7.40
C GLN A 130 -34.77 11.71 -8.27
N CYS A 131 -33.45 11.95 -8.15
CA CYS A 131 -32.43 11.22 -8.91
C CYS A 131 -32.46 9.70 -8.67
N PHE A 132 -32.80 9.25 -7.45
CA PHE A 132 -32.93 7.83 -7.14
C PHE A 132 -34.16 7.19 -7.79
N GLN A 133 -35.30 7.90 -7.82
CA GLN A 133 -36.53 7.38 -8.45
C GLN A 133 -36.43 7.38 -9.98
N GLU A 134 -35.85 8.42 -10.61
CA GLU A 134 -35.60 8.43 -12.05
C GLU A 134 -34.60 7.32 -12.45
N ALA A 135 -33.50 7.15 -11.70
CA ALA A 135 -32.58 6.03 -11.93
C ALA A 135 -33.27 4.67 -11.75
N ARG A 136 -34.11 4.50 -10.72
CA ARG A 136 -34.88 3.27 -10.49
C ARG A 136 -35.89 3.00 -11.61
N LYS A 137 -36.50 4.04 -12.19
CA LYS A 137 -37.39 3.91 -13.37
C LYS A 137 -36.63 3.36 -14.57
N VAL A 138 -35.50 3.96 -14.95
CA VAL A 138 -34.65 3.48 -16.07
C VAL A 138 -34.20 2.03 -15.85
N LEU A 139 -33.83 1.66 -14.62
CA LEU A 139 -33.44 0.29 -14.29
C LEU A 139 -34.61 -0.71 -14.32
N LEU A 140 -35.85 -0.27 -14.03
CA LEU A 140 -37.05 -1.10 -14.17
C LEU A 140 -37.44 -1.30 -15.65
N GLU A 141 -37.19 -0.30 -16.50
CA GLU A 141 -37.41 -0.37 -17.96
C GLU A 141 -36.40 -1.35 -18.61
N ASP A 142 -35.10 -1.23 -18.31
CA ASP A 142 -34.05 -2.20 -18.71
C ASP A 142 -34.39 -3.63 -18.24
N ARG A 143 -34.77 -3.79 -16.97
CA ARG A 143 -35.16 -5.10 -16.42
C ARG A 143 -36.37 -5.70 -17.13
N GLN A 144 -37.35 -4.91 -17.55
CA GLN A 144 -38.48 -5.40 -18.35
C GLN A 144 -38.04 -5.83 -19.77
N GLU A 145 -37.08 -5.14 -20.37
CA GLU A 145 -36.48 -5.55 -21.65
C GLU A 145 -35.75 -6.89 -21.50
N LYS A 146 -34.89 -7.05 -20.49
CA LYS A 146 -34.18 -8.31 -20.25
C LYS A 146 -35.12 -9.47 -19.91
N ILE A 147 -36.27 -9.23 -19.26
CA ILE A 147 -37.29 -10.27 -19.04
C ILE A 147 -37.89 -10.76 -20.38
N LYS A 148 -38.24 -9.85 -21.30
CA LYS A 148 -38.71 -10.22 -22.65
C LYS A 148 -37.65 -10.99 -23.43
N GLU A 149 -36.38 -10.62 -23.31
CA GLU A 149 -35.26 -11.38 -23.88
C GLU A 149 -35.17 -12.79 -23.27
N ILE A 150 -35.27 -12.93 -21.95
CA ILE A 150 -35.27 -14.24 -21.26
C ILE A 150 -36.43 -15.13 -21.77
N GLU A 151 -37.63 -14.58 -21.91
CA GLU A 151 -38.80 -15.31 -22.44
C GLU A 151 -38.57 -15.79 -23.88
N THR A 152 -38.11 -14.92 -24.78
CA THR A 152 -37.81 -15.32 -26.17
C THR A 152 -36.67 -16.33 -26.26
N GLN A 153 -35.63 -16.23 -25.41
CA GLN A 153 -34.56 -17.23 -25.36
C GLN A 153 -35.03 -18.56 -24.74
N GLN A 154 -35.93 -18.55 -23.75
CA GLN A 154 -36.56 -19.77 -23.24
C GLN A 154 -37.39 -20.48 -24.33
N GLN A 155 -38.20 -19.73 -25.09
CA GLN A 155 -38.93 -20.28 -26.24
C GLN A 155 -37.97 -20.87 -27.29
N ARG A 156 -36.92 -20.15 -27.67
CA ARG A 156 -35.89 -20.65 -28.60
C ARG A 156 -35.19 -21.91 -28.09
N ILE A 157 -34.94 -22.03 -26.77
CA ILE A 157 -34.36 -23.24 -26.17
C ILE A 157 -35.35 -24.42 -26.22
N LYS A 158 -36.64 -24.21 -25.93
CA LYS A 158 -37.68 -25.26 -26.05
C LYS A 158 -37.76 -25.77 -27.49
N ASN A 159 -38.00 -24.88 -28.44
CA ASN A 159 -38.10 -25.23 -29.86
C ASN A 159 -36.86 -25.99 -30.38
N LEU A 160 -35.65 -25.66 -29.90
CA LEU A 160 -34.42 -26.36 -30.27
C LEU A 160 -34.17 -27.66 -29.48
N MET A 161 -34.76 -27.82 -28.29
CA MET A 161 -34.81 -29.11 -27.61
C MET A 161 -35.75 -30.07 -28.32
N ASP A 162 -36.88 -29.58 -28.85
CA ASP A 162 -37.89 -30.38 -29.55
C ASP A 162 -37.48 -30.72 -31.00
N GLN A 163 -36.72 -29.84 -31.67
CA GLN A 163 -36.21 -30.05 -33.04
C GLN A 163 -35.24 -31.23 -33.17
N ASP A 164 -35.36 -32.05 -34.22
CA ASP A 164 -34.52 -33.23 -34.43
C ASP A 164 -32.99 -32.96 -34.48
N PRO A 165 -32.16 -33.89 -33.97
CA PRO A 165 -30.70 -33.76 -34.04
C PRO A 165 -30.14 -33.71 -35.48
N SER A 166 -30.80 -34.36 -36.44
CA SER A 166 -30.40 -34.40 -37.85
C SER A 166 -30.39 -32.99 -38.46
N VAL A 167 -31.49 -32.25 -38.31
CA VAL A 167 -31.66 -30.87 -38.80
C VAL A 167 -30.70 -29.89 -38.12
N SER A 168 -30.21 -30.23 -36.93
CA SER A 168 -29.29 -29.42 -36.14
C SER A 168 -27.80 -29.63 -36.46
N GLY A 169 -27.46 -30.44 -37.48
CA GLY A 169 -26.06 -30.79 -37.79
C GLY A 169 -25.49 -31.90 -36.90
N GLY A 170 -26.35 -32.76 -36.36
CA GLY A 170 -25.99 -33.87 -35.47
C GLY A 170 -26.11 -33.55 -33.98
N PRO A 171 -26.06 -34.59 -33.11
CA PRO A 171 -26.32 -34.45 -31.68
C PRO A 171 -25.31 -33.55 -30.97
N ALA A 172 -24.02 -33.61 -31.32
CA ALA A 172 -22.98 -32.77 -30.71
C ALA A 172 -23.15 -31.28 -31.06
N ALA A 173 -23.61 -30.97 -32.28
CA ALA A 173 -23.91 -29.60 -32.70
C ALA A 173 -25.16 -29.06 -31.99
N LYS A 174 -26.23 -29.87 -31.89
CA LYS A 174 -27.43 -29.56 -31.09
C LYS A 174 -27.07 -29.29 -29.63
N GLU A 175 -26.28 -30.16 -29.00
CA GLU A 175 -25.89 -30.01 -27.59
C GLU A 175 -25.00 -28.78 -27.36
N THR A 176 -24.04 -28.51 -28.25
CA THR A 176 -23.20 -27.30 -28.19
C THR A 176 -24.04 -26.02 -28.33
N ARG A 177 -25.03 -26.01 -29.24
CA ARG A 177 -25.95 -24.87 -29.42
C ARG A 177 -26.85 -24.68 -28.20
N LEU A 178 -27.41 -25.76 -27.62
CA LEU A 178 -28.14 -25.72 -26.35
C LEU A 178 -27.25 -25.19 -25.20
N ARG A 179 -26.00 -25.63 -25.12
CA ARG A 179 -25.02 -25.20 -24.09
C ARG A 179 -24.75 -23.70 -24.20
N SER A 180 -24.59 -23.17 -25.41
CA SER A 180 -24.42 -21.74 -25.66
C SER A 180 -25.68 -20.93 -25.31
N MET A 181 -26.86 -21.38 -25.74
CA MET A 181 -28.13 -20.70 -25.45
C MET A 181 -28.48 -20.72 -23.95
N ARG A 182 -28.23 -21.84 -23.26
CA ARG A 182 -28.36 -21.95 -21.80
C ARG A 182 -27.38 -21.03 -21.06
N LYS A 183 -26.16 -20.84 -21.57
CA LYS A 183 -25.22 -19.84 -21.01
C LYS A 183 -25.80 -18.43 -21.15
N HIS A 184 -26.16 -18.02 -22.38
CA HIS A 184 -26.72 -16.69 -22.64
C HIS A 184 -27.99 -16.41 -21.82
N LEU A 185 -28.87 -17.39 -21.63
CA LEU A 185 -30.02 -17.28 -20.73
C LEU A 185 -29.61 -17.01 -19.27
N ASN A 186 -28.57 -17.67 -18.75
CA ASN A 186 -28.06 -17.38 -17.41
C ASN A 186 -27.43 -15.98 -17.33
N ASP A 187 -26.70 -15.57 -18.37
CA ASP A 187 -26.10 -14.24 -18.46
C ASP A 187 -27.21 -13.15 -18.45
N LEU A 188 -28.33 -13.35 -19.15
CA LEU A 188 -29.50 -12.47 -19.14
C LEU A 188 -30.21 -12.41 -17.76
N ILE A 189 -30.39 -13.55 -17.10
CA ILE A 189 -30.96 -13.60 -15.73
C ILE A 189 -30.07 -12.82 -14.75
N ILE A 190 -28.74 -12.89 -14.91
CA ILE A 190 -27.81 -12.10 -14.11
C ILE A 190 -27.96 -10.61 -14.43
N LEU A 191 -28.02 -10.21 -15.71
CA LEU A 191 -28.17 -8.81 -16.11
C LEU A 191 -29.50 -8.18 -15.63
N ALA A 192 -30.61 -8.93 -15.64
CA ALA A 192 -31.90 -8.44 -15.18
C ALA A 192 -31.92 -8.05 -13.68
N ASP A 193 -31.09 -8.69 -12.83
CA ASP A 193 -31.07 -8.47 -11.38
C ASP A 193 -29.78 -7.79 -10.87
N ILE A 194 -28.76 -7.57 -11.71
CA ILE A 194 -27.45 -7.02 -11.28
C ILE A 194 -27.53 -5.58 -10.77
N ASN A 195 -28.47 -4.80 -11.29
CA ASN A 195 -28.65 -3.38 -10.97
C ASN A 195 -29.66 -3.15 -9.83
N ASP A 196 -30.33 -4.20 -9.32
CA ASP A 196 -31.27 -4.09 -8.20
C ASP A 196 -30.50 -3.75 -6.89
N PRO A 197 -30.77 -2.59 -6.26
CA PRO A 197 -30.08 -2.18 -5.05
C PRO A 197 -30.45 -3.03 -3.82
N VAL A 198 -31.60 -3.70 -3.82
CA VAL A 198 -32.02 -4.64 -2.76
C VAL A 198 -31.30 -5.98 -2.92
N VAL A 199 -31.07 -6.46 -4.15
CA VAL A 199 -30.19 -7.62 -4.40
C VAL A 199 -28.77 -7.30 -3.97
N LYS A 200 -28.22 -6.15 -4.37
CA LYS A 200 -26.90 -5.68 -3.91
C LYS A 200 -26.82 -5.62 -2.39
N ARG A 201 -27.80 -5.00 -1.71
CA ARG A 201 -27.84 -4.90 -0.24
C ARG A 201 -27.87 -6.28 0.42
N LYS A 202 -28.75 -7.19 -0.03
CA LYS A 202 -28.83 -8.57 0.49
C LYS A 202 -27.51 -9.33 0.31
N PHE A 203 -26.79 -9.12 -0.79
CA PHE A 203 -25.47 -9.70 -1.00
C PHE A 203 -24.40 -9.11 -0.05
N GLU A 204 -24.38 -7.80 0.14
CA GLU A 204 -23.44 -7.10 1.02
C GLU A 204 -23.69 -7.42 2.51
N ASP A 205 -24.96 -7.55 2.92
CA ASP A 205 -25.41 -8.00 4.25
C ASP A 205 -25.20 -9.51 4.48
N GLY A 206 -24.81 -10.30 3.47
CA GLY A 206 -24.61 -11.75 3.57
C GLY A 206 -25.91 -12.59 3.56
N GLN A 207 -27.06 -11.97 3.28
CA GLN A 207 -28.38 -12.59 3.18
C GLN A 207 -28.75 -13.02 1.74
N GLY A 208 -27.73 -13.26 0.90
CA GLY A 208 -27.90 -13.64 -0.49
C GLY A 208 -28.22 -15.12 -0.66
N ASP A 209 -29.34 -15.42 -1.33
CA ASP A 209 -29.75 -16.79 -1.65
C ASP A 209 -28.87 -17.38 -2.77
N MET A 210 -27.87 -18.17 -2.38
CA MET A 210 -26.91 -18.81 -3.30
C MET A 210 -27.56 -19.80 -4.28
N ASN A 211 -28.85 -20.15 -4.17
CA ASN A 211 -29.51 -20.90 -5.22
C ASN A 211 -29.67 -20.05 -6.50
N LYS A 212 -29.87 -18.73 -6.37
CA LYS A 212 -30.08 -17.83 -7.53
C LYS A 212 -28.78 -17.50 -8.26
N PRO A 213 -28.79 -17.39 -9.61
CA PRO A 213 -27.58 -17.09 -10.39
C PRO A 213 -26.89 -15.78 -9.97
N ILE A 214 -27.65 -14.72 -9.69
CA ILE A 214 -27.09 -13.40 -9.36
C ILE A 214 -26.24 -13.40 -8.10
N TYR A 215 -26.68 -14.03 -7.00
CA TYR A 215 -25.88 -14.08 -5.77
C TYR A 215 -24.60 -14.92 -5.95
N ARG A 216 -24.66 -16.02 -6.71
CA ARG A 216 -23.46 -16.81 -7.07
C ARG A 216 -22.48 -16.02 -7.93
N TYR A 217 -22.97 -15.25 -8.91
CA TYR A 217 -22.14 -14.39 -9.75
C TYR A 217 -21.49 -13.25 -8.96
N LEU A 218 -22.23 -12.58 -8.08
CA LEU A 218 -21.67 -11.56 -7.19
C LEU A 218 -20.63 -12.15 -6.23
N ALA A 219 -20.85 -13.37 -5.72
CA ALA A 219 -19.91 -14.08 -4.87
C ALA A 219 -18.61 -14.46 -5.61
N ASP A 220 -18.72 -15.05 -6.81
CA ASP A 220 -17.58 -15.39 -7.67
C ASP A 220 -16.77 -14.13 -8.06
N LYS A 221 -17.45 -13.04 -8.42
CA LYS A 221 -16.82 -11.74 -8.72
C LYS A 221 -16.05 -11.18 -7.52
N LYS A 222 -16.66 -11.16 -6.33
CA LYS A 222 -16.03 -10.71 -5.08
C LYS A 222 -14.85 -11.60 -4.67
N TRP A 223 -14.94 -12.90 -4.94
CA TRP A 223 -13.89 -13.87 -4.67
C TRP A 223 -12.68 -13.71 -5.62
N ARG A 224 -12.93 -13.62 -6.94
CA ARG A 224 -11.90 -13.39 -7.97
C ARG A 224 -11.15 -12.08 -7.79
N GLN A 225 -11.80 -11.04 -7.27
CA GLN A 225 -11.18 -9.73 -7.02
C GLN A 225 -10.07 -9.73 -5.97
N TYR A 226 -10.04 -10.70 -5.04
CA TYR A 226 -9.06 -10.69 -3.95
C TYR A 226 -8.70 -12.08 -3.42
N LYS A 227 -9.69 -12.81 -2.87
CA LYS A 227 -9.46 -14.11 -2.22
C LYS A 227 -8.78 -15.13 -3.14
N ARG A 228 -9.26 -15.26 -4.39
CA ARG A 228 -8.63 -16.16 -5.37
C ARG A 228 -7.16 -15.78 -5.60
N LEU A 229 -6.85 -14.50 -5.79
CA LEU A 229 -5.49 -14.03 -6.06
C LEU A 229 -4.53 -14.34 -4.91
N VAL A 230 -4.97 -14.19 -3.65
CA VAL A 230 -4.18 -14.57 -2.46
C VAL A 230 -3.97 -16.09 -2.40
N LEU A 231 -5.00 -16.88 -2.70
CA LEU A 231 -4.93 -18.35 -2.70
C LEU A 231 -3.98 -18.86 -3.81
N GLU A 232 -4.13 -18.34 -5.02
CA GLU A 232 -3.31 -18.63 -6.22
C GLU A 232 -1.85 -18.21 -6.01
N GLN A 233 -1.60 -17.04 -5.42
CA GLN A 233 -0.28 -16.61 -4.98
C GLN A 233 0.34 -17.61 -4.00
N ARG A 234 -0.39 -18.03 -2.95
CA ARG A 234 0.15 -18.91 -1.91
C ARG A 234 0.42 -20.33 -2.39
N ILE A 235 -0.44 -20.89 -3.23
CA ILE A 235 -0.25 -22.20 -3.87
C ILE A 235 1.01 -22.19 -4.74
N THR A 236 1.21 -21.14 -5.53
CA THR A 236 2.37 -20.98 -6.43
C THR A 236 3.66 -20.68 -5.65
N GLN A 237 3.61 -19.73 -4.70
CA GLN A 237 4.76 -19.31 -3.89
C GLN A 237 5.30 -20.46 -3.02
N MET A 238 4.42 -21.32 -2.51
CA MET A 238 4.79 -22.48 -1.70
C MET A 238 4.98 -23.74 -2.55
N ALA A 239 5.09 -23.61 -3.88
CA ALA A 239 5.31 -24.69 -4.85
C ALA A 239 4.36 -25.91 -4.75
N LEU A 240 3.18 -25.76 -4.15
CA LEU A 240 2.18 -26.84 -4.04
C LEU A 240 1.76 -27.33 -5.45
N ILE A 241 1.78 -26.40 -6.39
CA ILE A 241 1.95 -26.64 -7.83
C ILE A 241 3.35 -26.11 -8.18
N PRO A 242 4.22 -26.87 -8.88
CA PRO A 242 3.94 -28.13 -9.54
C PRO A 242 4.13 -29.39 -8.67
N ASP A 243 4.56 -29.28 -7.40
CA ASP A 243 5.08 -30.42 -6.64
C ASP A 243 4.03 -31.52 -6.41
N VAL A 244 2.83 -31.18 -5.96
CA VAL A 244 1.80 -32.18 -5.64
C VAL A 244 0.92 -32.45 -6.85
N LEU A 245 0.38 -31.41 -7.48
CA LEU A 245 -0.39 -31.48 -8.74
C LEU A 245 0.28 -30.63 -9.83
N PRO A 246 0.24 -31.06 -11.10
CA PRO A 246 0.88 -30.33 -12.20
C PRO A 246 0.13 -29.03 -12.56
N SER A 247 -1.19 -28.98 -12.36
CA SER A 247 -2.04 -27.83 -12.66
C SER A 247 -3.38 -27.92 -11.90
N LEU A 248 -3.92 -26.78 -11.50
CA LEU A 248 -5.24 -26.62 -10.86
C LEU A 248 -5.78 -25.24 -11.25
N ASP A 249 -6.99 -25.19 -11.80
CA ASP A 249 -7.77 -23.93 -11.83
C ASP A 249 -8.62 -23.85 -10.56
N LEU A 250 -8.62 -22.69 -9.92
CA LEU A 250 -9.41 -22.45 -8.71
C LEU A 250 -10.84 -22.08 -9.11
N VAL A 251 -11.78 -23.01 -8.92
CA VAL A 251 -13.20 -22.86 -9.31
C VAL A 251 -14.14 -22.67 -8.10
N ALA A 252 -13.67 -22.91 -6.87
CA ALA A 252 -14.43 -22.70 -5.63
C ALA A 252 -13.58 -22.03 -4.55
N ASP A 253 -14.23 -21.21 -3.70
CA ASP A 253 -13.59 -20.65 -2.50
C ASP A 253 -13.48 -21.71 -1.41
N ILE A 254 -12.43 -21.64 -0.59
CA ILE A 254 -12.16 -22.60 0.49
C ILE A 254 -11.64 -21.86 1.73
N ASP A 255 -12.40 -21.96 2.82
CA ASP A 255 -12.03 -21.43 4.14
C ASP A 255 -11.63 -22.56 5.08
N LEU A 256 -10.48 -22.41 5.73
CA LEU A 256 -9.91 -23.35 6.70
C LEU A 256 -10.00 -22.82 8.13
N GLY A 257 -10.21 -23.72 9.09
CA GLY A 257 -10.02 -23.42 10.51
C GLY A 257 -9.93 -24.66 11.39
N PHE A 258 -9.48 -24.48 12.62
CA PHE A 258 -9.41 -25.50 13.65
C PHE A 258 -10.19 -25.03 14.89
N GLY A 259 -11.29 -25.71 15.19
CA GLY A 259 -12.25 -25.27 16.22
C GLY A 259 -12.78 -23.86 15.93
N ARG A 260 -12.39 -22.88 16.76
CA ARG A 260 -12.76 -21.45 16.61
C ARG A 260 -11.69 -20.59 15.92
N LYS A 261 -10.48 -21.10 15.65
CA LYS A 261 -9.38 -20.36 14.99
C LYS A 261 -9.48 -20.57 13.48
N THR A 262 -9.81 -19.52 12.71
CA THR A 262 -9.63 -19.52 11.25
C THR A 262 -8.15 -19.44 10.90
N VAL A 263 -7.74 -20.07 9.81
CA VAL A 263 -6.35 -20.15 9.33
C VAL A 263 -6.29 -19.64 7.90
N ALA A 264 -5.39 -18.70 7.60
CA ALA A 264 -5.21 -18.20 6.24
C ALA A 264 -4.30 -19.12 5.40
N PRO A 265 -4.41 -19.08 4.05
CA PRO A 265 -3.60 -19.94 3.19
C PRO A 265 -2.10 -19.70 3.37
N GLY A 266 -1.39 -20.75 3.80
CA GLY A 266 0.04 -20.73 4.08
C GLY A 266 0.44 -20.30 5.50
N ASP A 267 -0.51 -20.07 6.41
CA ASP A 267 -0.19 -19.81 7.82
C ASP A 267 0.52 -21.00 8.49
N PHE A 268 1.30 -20.71 9.54
CA PHE A 268 1.79 -21.72 10.45
C PHE A 268 0.69 -22.10 11.47
N VAL A 269 0.50 -23.40 11.69
CA VAL A 269 -0.45 -23.93 12.68
C VAL A 269 0.30 -24.76 13.71
N ASP A 270 0.00 -24.50 14.97
CA ASP A 270 0.60 -25.15 16.14
C ASP A 270 0.11 -26.61 16.23
N SER A 271 0.98 -27.55 16.60
CA SER A 271 0.68 -28.99 16.59
C SER A 271 -0.52 -29.36 17.46
N SER A 272 -0.64 -28.74 18.64
CA SER A 272 -1.79 -28.87 19.57
C SER A 272 -3.12 -28.33 19.01
N ILE A 273 -3.08 -27.50 17.96
CA ILE A 273 -4.27 -27.02 17.24
C ILE A 273 -4.59 -27.96 16.07
N SER A 274 -3.58 -28.34 15.28
CA SER A 274 -3.73 -29.27 14.15
C SER A 274 -3.89 -30.74 14.54
N GLU A 275 -3.77 -31.09 15.82
CA GLU A 275 -4.11 -32.41 16.35
C GLU A 275 -5.57 -32.79 16.06
N LYS A 276 -6.47 -31.79 16.10
CA LYS A 276 -7.91 -31.97 15.87
C LYS A 276 -8.24 -31.85 14.38
N LEU A 277 -9.26 -32.57 13.93
CA LEU A 277 -9.70 -32.50 12.52
C LEU A 277 -10.04 -31.05 12.13
N PRO A 278 -9.62 -30.58 10.94
CA PRO A 278 -9.96 -29.26 10.45
C PRO A 278 -11.45 -29.12 10.16
N ARG A 279 -11.94 -27.88 10.22
CA ARG A 279 -13.19 -27.45 9.62
C ARG A 279 -12.89 -26.84 8.26
N ILE A 280 -13.58 -27.32 7.23
CA ILE A 280 -13.44 -26.85 5.85
C ILE A 280 -14.82 -26.38 5.38
N ASN A 281 -14.90 -25.17 4.84
CA ASN A 281 -16.08 -24.67 4.13
C ASN A 281 -15.70 -24.40 2.67
N VAL A 282 -16.48 -24.92 1.72
CA VAL A 282 -16.24 -24.81 0.27
C VAL A 282 -17.42 -24.14 -0.39
N GLN A 283 -17.24 -22.93 -0.94
CA GLN A 283 -18.29 -22.22 -1.67
C GLN A 283 -18.18 -22.48 -3.17
N THR A 284 -19.13 -23.25 -3.71
CA THR A 284 -19.29 -23.44 -5.16
C THR A 284 -20.12 -22.34 -5.78
N PHE A 285 -19.71 -21.85 -6.96
CA PHE A 285 -20.44 -20.85 -7.75
C PHE A 285 -21.27 -21.47 -8.91
N THR A 286 -21.01 -22.73 -9.25
CA THR A 286 -21.82 -23.54 -10.17
C THR A 286 -23.16 -23.94 -9.53
N PRO A 287 -24.27 -24.02 -10.28
CA PRO A 287 -25.52 -24.58 -9.78
C PRO A 287 -25.43 -26.11 -9.58
N GLY A 288 -26.41 -26.66 -8.85
CA GLY A 288 -26.53 -28.10 -8.59
C GLY A 288 -25.79 -28.57 -7.32
N GLU A 289 -26.13 -29.76 -6.87
CA GLU A 289 -25.41 -30.46 -5.81
C GLU A 289 -24.25 -31.26 -6.41
N LYS A 290 -23.18 -31.44 -5.65
CA LYS A 290 -21.97 -32.15 -6.08
C LYS A 290 -21.46 -33.06 -4.97
N LEU A 291 -21.09 -34.28 -5.31
CA LEU A 291 -20.26 -35.10 -4.43
C LEU A 291 -18.80 -34.69 -4.58
N VAL A 292 -18.13 -34.44 -3.46
CA VAL A 292 -16.70 -34.11 -3.42
C VAL A 292 -15.88 -35.08 -2.58
N THR A 293 -14.60 -35.15 -2.92
CA THR A 293 -13.56 -35.88 -2.19
C THR A 293 -12.54 -34.90 -1.66
N VAL A 294 -12.26 -34.95 -0.36
CA VAL A 294 -11.26 -34.14 0.34
C VAL A 294 -10.05 -35.01 0.64
N VAL A 295 -8.87 -34.58 0.21
CA VAL A 295 -7.59 -35.27 0.48
C VAL A 295 -6.60 -34.29 1.11
N VAL A 296 -5.92 -34.73 2.17
CA VAL A 296 -4.86 -33.94 2.83
C VAL A 296 -3.53 -34.64 2.69
N VAL A 297 -2.57 -33.95 2.08
CA VAL A 297 -1.23 -34.46 1.73
C VAL A 297 -0.17 -33.53 2.31
N ASP A 298 0.76 -34.11 3.05
CA ASP A 298 2.03 -33.51 3.40
C ASP A 298 3.04 -33.81 2.27
N ALA A 299 3.73 -32.78 1.76
CA ALA A 299 4.65 -32.88 0.64
C ALA A 299 6.13 -33.01 1.05
N ASP A 300 6.48 -32.76 2.31
CA ASP A 300 7.87 -32.50 2.73
C ASP A 300 8.37 -33.48 3.80
N VAL A 301 7.90 -34.73 3.79
CA VAL A 301 8.38 -35.72 4.76
C VAL A 301 9.80 -36.16 4.39
N PRO A 302 10.82 -35.92 5.24
CA PRO A 302 12.21 -36.20 4.88
C PRO A 302 12.52 -37.70 4.87
N VAL A 303 13.22 -38.15 3.82
CA VAL A 303 13.75 -39.51 3.68
C VAL A 303 15.28 -39.45 3.63
N PRO A 304 15.99 -39.67 4.75
CA PRO A 304 17.44 -39.51 4.82
C PRO A 304 18.20 -40.50 3.93
N GLU A 305 17.62 -41.68 3.68
CA GLU A 305 18.19 -42.75 2.84
C GLU A 305 18.38 -42.34 1.37
N THR A 306 17.56 -41.39 0.89
CA THR A 306 17.56 -40.94 -0.52
C THR A 306 17.91 -39.46 -0.67
N ASP A 307 18.26 -38.78 0.43
CA ASP A 307 18.51 -37.33 0.51
C ASP A 307 17.38 -36.50 -0.13
N SER A 308 16.13 -36.95 0.05
CA SER A 308 14.94 -36.44 -0.65
C SER A 308 13.71 -36.35 0.25
N PHE A 309 12.60 -35.82 -0.29
CA PHE A 309 11.30 -35.75 0.37
C PHE A 309 10.31 -36.76 -0.21
N THR A 310 9.32 -37.16 0.58
CA THR A 310 8.22 -38.04 0.16
C THR A 310 6.86 -37.52 0.64
N TYR A 311 5.81 -37.98 -0.02
CA TYR A 311 4.43 -37.58 0.26
C TYR A 311 3.79 -38.46 1.34
N ARG A 312 2.99 -37.85 2.23
CA ARG A 312 2.24 -38.55 3.28
C ARG A 312 0.77 -38.11 3.32
N CYS A 313 -0.15 -39.08 3.27
CA CYS A 313 -1.58 -38.82 3.36
C CYS A 313 -2.10 -38.80 4.81
N HIS A 314 -2.63 -37.65 5.21
CA HIS A 314 -3.20 -37.43 6.55
C HIS A 314 -4.69 -37.77 6.62
N LEU A 315 -5.45 -37.59 5.54
CA LEU A 315 -6.90 -37.81 5.46
C LEU A 315 -7.36 -38.07 4.03
N ILE A 316 -8.30 -39.00 3.85
CA ILE A 316 -9.15 -39.12 2.66
C ILE A 316 -10.60 -39.23 3.13
N ALA A 317 -11.46 -38.30 2.70
CA ALA A 317 -12.91 -38.33 2.93
C ALA A 317 -13.65 -38.13 1.60
N SER A 318 -14.61 -38.99 1.30
CA SER A 318 -15.26 -39.11 -0.02
C SER A 318 -16.78 -39.03 0.08
N ASN A 319 -17.45 -38.89 -1.06
CA ASN A 319 -18.92 -38.97 -1.19
C ASN A 319 -19.63 -37.89 -0.35
N ILE A 320 -18.99 -36.72 -0.18
CA ILE A 320 -19.53 -35.61 0.61
C ILE A 320 -20.36 -34.72 -0.30
N SER A 321 -21.67 -34.63 -0.06
CA SER A 321 -22.56 -33.70 -0.76
C SER A 321 -22.30 -32.25 -0.35
N ILE A 322 -21.96 -31.39 -1.31
CA ILE A 322 -21.94 -29.93 -1.16
C ILE A 322 -22.85 -29.27 -2.19
N SER A 323 -23.34 -28.07 -1.86
CA SER A 323 -24.13 -27.23 -2.77
C SER A 323 -23.80 -25.76 -2.52
N PRO A 324 -24.25 -24.83 -3.39
CA PRO A 324 -24.01 -23.40 -3.18
C PRO A 324 -24.60 -22.85 -1.88
N SER A 325 -25.63 -23.50 -1.33
CA SER A 325 -26.26 -23.17 -0.06
C SER A 325 -25.66 -23.96 1.12
N ASN A 326 -25.38 -25.26 0.94
CA ASN A 326 -24.69 -26.09 1.94
C ASN A 326 -23.19 -26.22 1.62
N THR A 327 -22.41 -25.27 2.14
CA THR A 327 -20.96 -25.15 1.90
C THR A 327 -20.09 -25.82 2.96
N SER A 328 -20.67 -26.28 4.08
CA SER A 328 -19.89 -26.80 5.20
C SER A 328 -19.52 -28.27 5.01
N ILE A 329 -18.25 -28.62 5.25
CA ILE A 329 -17.79 -30.01 5.29
C ILE A 329 -17.45 -30.35 6.76
N PRO A 330 -18.42 -30.87 7.54
CA PRO A 330 -18.27 -31.08 8.98
C PRO A 330 -17.54 -32.39 9.29
N LEU A 331 -16.25 -32.48 8.92
CA LEU A 331 -15.42 -33.68 9.08
C LEU A 331 -15.47 -34.30 10.49
N GLN A 332 -15.60 -33.47 11.53
CA GLN A 332 -15.74 -33.94 12.92
C GLN A 332 -17.07 -34.66 13.20
N ARG A 333 -18.19 -34.26 12.57
CA ARG A 333 -19.47 -34.97 12.68
C ARG A 333 -19.45 -36.24 11.86
N ILE A 334 -18.93 -36.17 10.64
CA ILE A 334 -18.73 -37.33 9.76
C ILE A 334 -17.89 -38.41 10.47
N ALA A 335 -16.81 -38.04 11.17
CA ALA A 335 -16.02 -38.97 11.96
C ALA A 335 -16.76 -39.60 13.17
N GLN A 336 -17.78 -38.92 13.71
CA GLN A 336 -18.65 -39.44 14.79
C GLN A 336 -19.83 -40.27 14.24
N GLU A 337 -20.21 -40.06 12.98
CA GLU A 337 -21.17 -40.88 12.23
C GLU A 337 -20.49 -42.20 11.79
N ASP A 338 -19.33 -42.11 11.14
CA ASP A 338 -18.54 -43.25 10.65
C ASP A 338 -18.07 -44.20 11.78
N GLN A 339 -18.03 -43.73 13.03
CA GLN A 339 -17.76 -44.54 14.23
C GLN A 339 -18.96 -45.40 14.68
N LYS A 340 -20.19 -45.03 14.30
CA LYS A 340 -21.44 -45.73 14.66
C LYS A 340 -21.96 -46.65 13.55
N VAL A 341 -21.52 -46.41 12.32
CA VAL A 341 -21.82 -47.25 11.17
C VAL A 341 -20.95 -48.50 11.26
N GLU A 342 -21.55 -49.68 11.22
CA GLU A 342 -20.80 -50.94 11.16
C GLU A 342 -20.28 -51.18 9.74
N ASP A 343 -21.16 -51.03 8.73
CA ASP A 343 -20.88 -51.22 7.31
C ASP A 343 -19.68 -50.41 6.78
N PRO A 344 -18.63 -51.06 6.26
CA PRO A 344 -17.44 -50.36 5.74
C PRO A 344 -17.70 -49.62 4.43
N SER A 345 -18.76 -49.97 3.70
CA SER A 345 -19.18 -49.36 2.43
C SER A 345 -20.00 -48.07 2.59
N ALA A 346 -20.55 -47.82 3.79
CA ALA A 346 -21.37 -46.63 4.08
C ALA A 346 -20.59 -45.50 4.77
N LYS A 347 -19.35 -45.77 5.22
CA LYS A 347 -18.45 -44.78 5.86
C LYS A 347 -17.95 -43.76 4.84
N LYS A 348 -17.84 -42.49 5.20
CA LYS A 348 -17.39 -41.43 4.27
C LYS A 348 -15.87 -41.19 4.35
N ILE A 349 -15.25 -41.42 5.51
CA ILE A 349 -13.81 -41.27 5.72
C ILE A 349 -13.09 -42.60 5.41
N ALA A 350 -12.39 -42.64 4.28
CA ALA A 350 -11.62 -43.81 3.83
C ALA A 350 -10.29 -43.96 4.58
N LEU A 351 -9.59 -42.86 4.84
CA LEU A 351 -8.40 -42.81 5.69
C LEU A 351 -8.62 -41.78 6.80
N PRO A 352 -8.71 -42.17 8.09
CA PRO A 352 -8.95 -41.24 9.19
C PRO A 352 -7.83 -40.21 9.37
N TRP A 353 -8.16 -39.06 9.96
CA TRP A 353 -7.20 -38.00 10.27
C TRP A 353 -6.08 -38.51 11.17
N ILE A 354 -4.84 -38.22 10.79
CA ILE A 354 -3.70 -38.25 11.71
C ILE A 354 -3.20 -36.81 11.86
N ALA A 355 -3.07 -36.35 13.09
CA ALA A 355 -2.43 -35.08 13.46
C ALA A 355 -1.12 -34.89 12.67
N PRO A 356 -0.80 -33.71 12.09
CA PRO A 356 0.44 -33.52 11.36
C PRO A 356 1.67 -33.42 12.28
N TRP A 357 2.81 -33.93 11.83
CA TRP A 357 4.07 -33.88 12.57
C TRP A 357 5.28 -33.62 11.68
N ALA A 358 6.20 -32.81 12.19
CA ALA A 358 7.50 -32.51 11.60
C ALA A 358 8.59 -32.89 12.60
N HIS A 359 9.76 -33.35 12.13
CA HIS A 359 10.87 -33.71 13.00
C HIS A 359 11.66 -32.49 13.51
N ARG A 360 12.41 -32.66 14.60
CA ARG A 360 13.28 -31.59 15.12
C ARG A 360 14.39 -31.29 14.10
N GLY A 361 14.62 -30.01 13.81
CA GLY A 361 15.64 -29.55 12.87
C GLY A 361 15.34 -29.76 11.37
N ALA A 362 14.23 -30.44 11.04
CA ALA A 362 13.69 -30.50 9.68
C ALA A 362 13.14 -29.11 9.24
N PRO A 363 12.96 -28.86 7.93
CA PRO A 363 12.20 -27.71 7.44
C PRO A 363 10.73 -27.76 7.90
N TYR A 364 9.97 -26.71 7.60
CA TYR A 364 8.51 -26.78 7.76
C TYR A 364 7.89 -27.69 6.70
N HIS A 365 6.81 -28.36 7.08
CA HIS A 365 6.02 -29.24 6.22
C HIS A 365 4.82 -28.48 5.63
N ARG A 366 4.61 -28.58 4.31
CA ARG A 366 3.46 -28.04 3.57
C ARG A 366 2.33 -29.07 3.53
N LEU A 367 1.24 -28.80 4.23
CA LEU A 367 0.04 -29.63 4.23
C LEU A 367 -0.99 -29.05 3.25
N GLY A 368 -1.03 -29.62 2.05
CA GLY A 368 -2.01 -29.31 1.02
C GLY A 368 -3.34 -30.03 1.28
N ILE A 369 -4.42 -29.25 1.34
CA ILE A 369 -5.80 -29.73 1.42
C ILE A 369 -6.43 -29.52 0.04
N PHE A 370 -6.75 -30.61 -0.64
CA PHE A 370 -7.31 -30.61 -1.99
C PHE A 370 -8.77 -31.07 -1.96
N VAL A 371 -9.62 -30.42 -2.76
CA VAL A 371 -11.04 -30.76 -2.92
C VAL A 371 -11.32 -31.06 -4.38
N PHE A 372 -11.80 -32.28 -4.64
CA PHE A 372 -12.07 -32.82 -5.96
C PHE A 372 -13.56 -33.06 -6.18
N GLU A 373 -14.03 -32.81 -7.40
CA GLU A 373 -15.35 -33.20 -7.90
C GLU A 373 -15.34 -34.68 -8.29
N GLN A 374 -16.35 -35.44 -7.84
CA GLN A 374 -16.62 -36.78 -8.35
C GLN A 374 -17.44 -36.67 -9.64
N ASN A 375 -17.01 -37.32 -10.72
CA ASN A 375 -17.67 -37.21 -12.02
C ASN A 375 -19.12 -37.67 -11.95
N ALA A 376 -20.02 -36.86 -12.53
CA ALA A 376 -21.47 -37.12 -12.61
C ALA A 376 -22.17 -37.45 -11.27
N GLY A 377 -21.55 -37.13 -10.13
CA GLY A 377 -22.09 -37.50 -8.81
C GLY A 377 -22.01 -39.00 -8.51
N GLN A 378 -21.18 -39.77 -9.23
CA GLN A 378 -20.97 -41.19 -8.93
C GLN A 378 -20.17 -41.34 -7.64
N ALA A 379 -20.79 -41.94 -6.62
CA ALA A 379 -20.13 -42.25 -5.36
C ALA A 379 -18.95 -43.23 -5.57
N LEU A 380 -17.83 -42.96 -4.89
CA LEU A 380 -16.64 -43.82 -4.90
C LEU A 380 -16.77 -44.94 -3.86
N ASP A 381 -16.17 -46.08 -4.18
CA ASP A 381 -16.06 -47.24 -3.30
C ASP A 381 -15.00 -47.02 -2.21
N ILE A 382 -15.47 -46.72 -1.00
CA ILE A 382 -14.64 -46.44 0.17
C ILE A 382 -13.75 -47.63 0.56
N THR A 383 -14.16 -48.87 0.28
CA THR A 383 -13.39 -50.07 0.65
C THR A 383 -12.09 -50.19 -0.15
N LYS A 384 -12.08 -49.73 -1.41
CA LYS A 384 -10.87 -49.63 -2.23
C LYS A 384 -10.00 -48.44 -1.77
N LEU A 385 -10.64 -47.33 -1.39
CA LEU A 385 -9.93 -46.13 -0.95
C LEU A 385 -9.22 -46.33 0.42
N SER A 386 -9.77 -47.14 1.33
CA SER A 386 -9.16 -47.39 2.65
C SER A 386 -7.89 -48.26 2.59
N GLN A 387 -7.70 -49.02 1.51
CA GLN A 387 -6.48 -49.80 1.23
C GLN A 387 -5.29 -48.91 0.80
N THR A 388 -5.51 -47.60 0.60
CA THR A 388 -4.48 -46.66 0.14
C THR A 388 -3.35 -46.50 1.17
N LYS A 389 -2.11 -46.78 0.75
CA LYS A 389 -0.92 -46.58 1.59
C LYS A 389 -0.74 -45.09 1.94
N ARG A 390 -0.53 -44.79 3.22
CA ARG A 390 -0.32 -43.40 3.70
C ARG A 390 1.04 -42.82 3.34
N MET A 391 2.10 -43.62 3.38
CA MET A 391 3.47 -43.19 3.06
C MET A 391 3.75 -43.43 1.57
N GLY A 392 4.40 -42.49 0.90
CA GLY A 392 4.63 -42.52 -0.55
C GLY A 392 3.37 -42.24 -1.37
N PHE A 393 2.41 -41.51 -0.81
CA PHE A 393 1.10 -41.30 -1.44
C PHE A 393 1.15 -40.28 -2.60
N ASN A 394 1.05 -40.77 -3.84
CA ASN A 394 1.01 -39.90 -5.03
C ASN A 394 -0.42 -39.44 -5.35
N LEU A 395 -0.71 -38.15 -5.10
CA LEU A 395 -2.03 -37.56 -5.35
C LEU A 395 -2.42 -37.53 -6.84
N ARG A 396 -1.45 -37.50 -7.77
CA ARG A 396 -1.72 -37.46 -9.22
C ARG A 396 -2.32 -38.79 -9.65
N SER A 397 -1.61 -39.87 -9.38
CA SER A 397 -2.07 -41.25 -9.64
C SER A 397 -3.40 -41.56 -8.95
N PHE A 398 -3.63 -41.03 -7.75
CA PHE A 398 -4.91 -41.14 -7.06
C PHE A 398 -6.04 -40.39 -7.79
N SER A 399 -5.78 -39.17 -8.27
CA SER A 399 -6.75 -38.38 -9.04
C SER A 399 -7.10 -39.07 -10.35
N ASP A 400 -6.09 -39.54 -11.08
CA ASP A 400 -6.26 -40.18 -12.40
C ASP A 400 -7.02 -41.51 -12.29
N SER A 401 -6.64 -42.36 -11.32
CA SER A 401 -7.28 -43.67 -11.10
C SER A 401 -8.77 -43.56 -10.76
N ASN A 402 -9.15 -42.55 -9.97
CA ASN A 402 -10.54 -42.27 -9.60
C ASN A 402 -11.23 -41.29 -10.57
N LYS A 403 -10.55 -40.86 -11.64
CA LYS A 403 -10.98 -39.82 -12.61
C LYS A 403 -11.44 -38.50 -11.96
N LEU A 404 -10.91 -38.19 -10.77
CA LEU A 404 -11.30 -37.03 -9.98
C LEU A 404 -10.86 -35.72 -10.63
N LYS A 405 -11.73 -34.70 -10.60
CA LYS A 405 -11.42 -33.36 -11.10
C LYS A 405 -11.12 -32.40 -9.95
N PRO A 406 -9.91 -31.84 -9.80
CA PRO A 406 -9.63 -30.88 -8.74
C PRO A 406 -10.43 -29.57 -8.95
N ILE A 407 -11.11 -29.10 -7.91
CA ILE A 407 -11.94 -27.86 -7.93
C ILE A 407 -11.17 -26.70 -7.28
N THR A 408 -10.54 -26.98 -6.13
CA THR A 408 -9.85 -25.98 -5.32
C THR A 408 -8.88 -26.66 -4.36
N ALA A 409 -7.93 -25.90 -3.85
CA ALA A 409 -6.99 -26.34 -2.82
C ALA A 409 -6.69 -25.19 -1.87
N THR A 410 -6.28 -25.53 -0.65
CA THR A 410 -5.64 -24.60 0.30
C THR A 410 -4.48 -25.30 0.97
N LEU A 411 -3.65 -24.57 1.71
CA LEU A 411 -2.55 -25.17 2.46
C LEU A 411 -2.33 -24.47 3.80
N PHE A 412 -1.76 -25.21 4.74
CA PHE A 412 -1.18 -24.67 5.96
C PHE A 412 0.19 -25.31 6.19
N ARG A 413 0.99 -24.74 7.10
CA ARG A 413 2.35 -25.22 7.39
C ARG A 413 2.47 -25.65 8.85
N THR A 414 3.18 -26.74 9.09
CA THR A 414 3.59 -27.17 10.44
C THR A 414 5.10 -27.25 10.53
N LYS A 415 5.65 -27.09 11.73
CA LYS A 415 7.08 -27.20 12.03
C LYS A 415 7.21 -27.83 13.42
N TRP A 416 8.42 -28.22 13.83
CA TRP A 416 8.65 -28.58 15.22
C TRP A 416 8.30 -27.41 16.15
N ASP A 417 7.48 -27.68 17.16
CA ASP A 417 7.08 -26.76 18.24
C ASP A 417 7.07 -27.50 19.59
N ASP A 418 6.83 -26.78 20.68
CA ASP A 418 6.92 -27.35 22.03
C ASP A 418 5.82 -28.37 22.34
N SER A 419 4.65 -28.28 21.69
CA SER A 419 3.59 -29.28 21.82
C SER A 419 3.79 -30.53 20.95
N MET A 420 4.68 -30.49 19.95
CA MET A 420 4.87 -31.55 18.96
C MET A 420 5.21 -32.89 19.61
N ALA A 421 6.07 -32.86 20.63
CA ALA A 421 6.47 -34.06 21.37
C ALA A 421 5.26 -34.78 21.98
N GLY A 422 4.37 -34.04 22.66
CA GLY A 422 3.16 -34.61 23.26
C GLY A 422 2.12 -35.08 22.25
N VAL A 423 2.01 -34.40 21.09
CA VAL A 423 1.13 -34.83 19.98
C VAL A 423 1.65 -36.14 19.37
N MET A 424 2.97 -36.23 19.12
CA MET A 424 3.60 -37.46 18.63
C MET A 424 3.51 -38.61 19.63
N GLU A 425 3.62 -38.35 20.94
CA GLU A 425 3.36 -39.38 21.96
C GLU A 425 1.94 -39.94 21.89
N ARG A 426 0.92 -39.06 21.79
CA ARG A 426 -0.50 -39.46 21.69
C ARG A 426 -0.82 -40.16 20.36
N ALA A 427 -0.09 -39.84 19.30
CA ALA A 427 -0.13 -40.54 18.01
C ALA A 427 0.66 -41.88 18.00
N GLY A 428 1.28 -42.29 19.12
CA GLY A 428 2.06 -43.53 19.23
C GLY A 428 3.47 -43.46 18.62
N LEU A 429 3.91 -42.30 18.15
CA LEU A 429 5.15 -42.09 17.39
C LEU A 429 6.38 -41.88 18.28
N LYS A 430 6.42 -42.47 19.48
CA LYS A 430 7.45 -42.20 20.51
C LYS A 430 8.89 -42.44 20.02
N SER A 431 9.11 -43.45 19.17
CA SER A 431 10.42 -43.75 18.59
C SER A 431 10.96 -42.66 17.65
N GLN A 432 10.09 -41.84 17.06
CA GLN A 432 10.47 -40.77 16.13
C GLN A 432 10.86 -39.47 16.84
N LEU A 433 10.63 -39.36 18.16
CA LEU A 433 10.97 -38.17 18.96
C LEU A 433 12.48 -37.94 19.09
N ASN A 434 13.25 -39.02 19.09
CA ASN A 434 14.71 -38.99 19.28
C ASN A 434 15.48 -38.68 17.98
N VAL A 435 14.78 -38.38 16.88
CA VAL A 435 15.36 -38.10 15.56
C VAL A 435 15.44 -36.58 15.33
N GLU A 436 16.67 -36.06 15.29
CA GLU A 436 16.96 -34.66 14.98
C GLU A 436 17.75 -34.55 13.67
N PHE A 437 17.20 -33.84 12.70
CA PHE A 437 17.88 -33.52 11.44
C PHE A 437 18.81 -32.32 11.61
N LYS A 438 20.02 -32.41 11.06
CA LYS A 438 21.01 -31.33 11.07
C LYS A 438 21.43 -31.00 9.64
N ARG A 439 21.75 -29.72 9.38
CA ARG A 439 22.18 -29.27 8.06
C ARG A 439 23.43 -30.03 7.64
N LYS A 440 23.37 -30.68 6.48
CA LYS A 440 24.49 -31.39 5.85
C LYS A 440 25.68 -30.43 5.71
N LYS A 441 26.79 -30.72 6.41
CA LYS A 441 27.99 -29.88 6.35
C LYS A 441 28.64 -30.07 4.98
N VAL A 442 28.61 -29.01 4.15
CA VAL A 442 29.37 -28.99 2.90
C VAL A 442 30.83 -28.84 3.25
N GLU A 443 31.65 -29.83 2.89
CA GLU A 443 33.10 -29.72 3.03
C GLU A 443 33.66 -28.77 1.95
N PRO A 444 34.62 -27.90 2.29
CA PRO A 444 35.22 -27.01 1.30
C PRO A 444 36.00 -27.83 0.28
N LEU A 445 35.79 -27.55 -1.02
CA LEU A 445 36.55 -28.19 -2.10
C LEU A 445 38.07 -28.02 -1.86
N PRO A 446 38.89 -29.07 -2.06
CA PRO A 446 40.29 -29.08 -1.66
C PRO A 446 41.07 -27.95 -2.35
N TYR A 447 41.53 -27.00 -1.55
CA TYR A 447 42.17 -25.77 -2.01
C TYR A 447 43.57 -26.07 -2.58
N LYS A 448 43.67 -26.16 -3.91
CA LYS A 448 44.94 -26.37 -4.64
C LYS A 448 45.85 -25.13 -4.56
N ARG A 449 46.41 -24.85 -3.39
CA ARG A 449 47.51 -23.90 -3.23
C ARG A 449 48.77 -24.51 -3.83
N ARG A 450 49.38 -23.85 -4.80
CA ARG A 450 50.67 -24.26 -5.36
C ARG A 450 51.75 -23.89 -4.34
N THR A 451 52.33 -24.87 -3.65
CA THR A 451 53.30 -24.61 -2.58
C THR A 451 54.61 -24.08 -3.16
N GLU A 452 54.96 -22.83 -2.85
CA GLU A 452 56.22 -22.19 -3.28
C GLU A 452 57.41 -22.64 -2.41
N LEU A 453 57.71 -23.95 -2.44
CA LEU A 453 58.84 -24.56 -1.73
C LEU A 453 59.65 -25.47 -2.65
N ARG A 454 60.46 -24.85 -3.52
CA ARG A 454 61.83 -25.26 -3.97
C ARG A 454 62.24 -24.51 -5.24
N LEU A 455 62.53 -23.22 -5.11
CA LEU A 455 63.43 -22.51 -6.03
C LEU A 455 64.84 -22.51 -5.42
N ARG A 456 65.59 -23.59 -5.67
CA ARG A 456 67.05 -23.61 -5.57
C ARG A 456 67.62 -24.30 -6.80
N GLN A 457 68.68 -23.73 -7.36
CA GLN A 457 69.26 -24.17 -8.62
C GLN A 457 70.01 -25.50 -8.43
N HIS A 458 69.94 -26.36 -9.43
CA HIS A 458 71.09 -27.15 -9.87
C HIS A 458 71.11 -27.14 -11.40
N HIS A 459 72.20 -26.64 -11.98
CA HIS A 459 72.59 -26.99 -13.35
C HIS A 459 73.34 -28.32 -13.29
N PHE A 460 73.12 -29.20 -14.27
CA PHE A 460 74.17 -29.99 -14.94
C PHE A 460 73.64 -30.51 -16.29
N CYS A 461 74.46 -31.22 -17.06
CA CYS A 461 74.42 -31.21 -18.54
C CYS A 461 74.27 -32.60 -19.20
N ALA A 462 74.00 -32.58 -20.52
CA ALA A 462 74.44 -33.52 -21.58
C ALA A 462 73.45 -34.53 -22.25
N THR A 463 73.52 -34.53 -23.59
CA THR A 463 73.42 -35.65 -24.58
C THR A 463 72.13 -36.47 -24.84
N LEU A 464 71.48 -36.20 -26.01
CA LEU A 464 71.30 -37.04 -27.25
C LEU A 464 70.87 -38.55 -27.18
N PRO A 465 70.31 -39.18 -28.26
CA PRO A 465 69.40 -38.72 -29.35
C PRO A 465 68.28 -39.74 -29.82
N ILE A 466 67.41 -39.33 -30.79
CA ILE A 466 66.80 -40.04 -31.99
C ILE A 466 66.51 -41.58 -31.92
N PRO A 467 65.36 -42.17 -32.40
CA PRO A 467 64.57 -41.93 -33.66
C PRO A 467 63.02 -41.89 -33.48
N SER A 468 62.08 -41.89 -34.48
CA SER A 468 62.02 -41.70 -35.96
C SER A 468 60.56 -41.38 -36.42
N SER A 469 60.36 -40.89 -37.65
CA SER A 469 59.05 -40.74 -38.35
C SER A 469 58.65 -42.00 -39.16
N PRO A 470 57.42 -42.13 -39.73
CA PRO A 470 56.93 -41.43 -40.95
C PRO A 470 55.55 -40.75 -40.73
N SER A 471 54.97 -39.81 -41.51
CA SER A 471 55.09 -39.26 -42.89
C SER A 471 54.09 -39.78 -43.93
N THR A 472 53.09 -38.96 -44.30
CA THR A 472 52.56 -38.87 -45.69
C THR A 472 51.92 -37.49 -45.98
N HIS A 473 52.24 -36.97 -47.16
CA HIS A 473 51.69 -35.79 -47.85
C HIS A 473 51.09 -36.31 -49.21
N PRO A 474 50.45 -35.52 -50.15
CA PRO A 474 50.83 -34.15 -50.54
C PRO A 474 49.77 -33.17 -51.18
N SER A 475 50.16 -31.88 -51.22
CA SER A 475 49.87 -30.86 -52.28
C SER A 475 48.39 -30.46 -52.57
N ILE A 476 48.05 -29.40 -53.35
CA ILE A 476 48.74 -28.58 -54.38
C ILE A 476 48.49 -27.05 -54.22
N PHE A 477 49.46 -26.26 -54.72
CA PHE A 477 49.51 -24.85 -55.19
C PHE A 477 48.22 -24.25 -55.83
N THR A 478 48.07 -22.95 -56.19
CA THR A 478 48.62 -21.63 -55.75
C THR A 478 47.85 -20.50 -56.49
N ILE A 479 47.74 -19.34 -55.84
CA ILE A 479 47.38 -17.98 -56.32
C ILE A 479 47.35 -17.74 -57.86
N ALA A 480 46.23 -17.20 -58.40
CA ALA A 480 46.20 -16.09 -59.39
C ALA A 480 44.78 -15.56 -59.73
N SER A 481 44.72 -14.33 -60.23
CA SER A 481 43.53 -13.56 -60.67
C SER A 481 43.09 -13.89 -62.11
N LEU A 482 41.78 -13.80 -62.44
CA LEU A 482 41.22 -12.85 -63.45
C LEU A 482 39.73 -13.07 -63.82
N GLN A 483 39.05 -11.94 -64.09
CA GLN A 483 37.94 -11.70 -65.05
C GLN A 483 36.55 -12.38 -64.93
N GLN A 484 35.58 -11.74 -65.60
CA GLN A 484 34.17 -12.12 -65.74
C GLN A 484 33.96 -13.06 -66.95
N PRO A 485 32.72 -13.57 -67.14
CA PRO A 485 32.06 -13.21 -68.40
C PRO A 485 30.61 -12.72 -68.25
N LEU A 486 30.20 -11.85 -69.18
CA LEU A 486 28.81 -11.51 -69.49
C LEU A 486 28.31 -12.39 -70.63
N MET A 487 27.00 -12.70 -70.67
CA MET A 487 26.23 -12.75 -71.92
C MET A 487 24.72 -12.53 -71.68
N ILE A 488 24.01 -12.14 -72.74
CA ILE A 488 22.67 -11.54 -72.77
C ILE A 488 21.68 -12.52 -73.41
N PRO A 489 20.48 -12.74 -72.81
CA PRO A 489 19.21 -12.17 -73.35
C PRO A 489 18.19 -11.80 -72.24
N ASN A 490 17.06 -11.09 -72.45
CA ASN A 490 16.46 -10.51 -73.66
C ASN A 490 15.63 -9.21 -73.37
N SER A 491 14.77 -8.83 -74.33
CA SER A 491 13.74 -7.77 -74.36
C SER A 491 12.86 -7.53 -73.12
N PRO A 492 12.24 -6.32 -72.97
CA PRO A 492 11.58 -5.91 -71.73
C PRO A 492 10.14 -6.45 -71.55
N ILE A 493 9.87 -7.01 -70.37
CA ILE A 493 8.49 -7.13 -69.86
C ILE A 493 8.10 -5.79 -69.23
N VAL A 494 7.08 -5.13 -69.77
CA VAL A 494 6.51 -3.92 -69.17
C VAL A 494 5.87 -4.29 -67.82
N PRO A 495 6.29 -3.69 -66.70
CA PRO A 495 5.56 -3.85 -65.44
C PRO A 495 4.23 -3.11 -65.57
N SER A 496 3.14 -3.86 -65.72
CA SER A 496 1.77 -3.34 -65.64
C SER A 496 1.61 -2.49 -64.38
N PRO A 497 0.94 -1.33 -64.44
CA PRO A 497 0.79 -0.47 -63.26
C PRO A 497 0.06 -1.23 -62.16
N PHE A 498 0.78 -1.53 -61.07
CA PHE A 498 0.21 -2.16 -59.89
C PHE A 498 -0.84 -1.23 -59.28
N LEU A 499 -2.10 -1.45 -59.66
CA LEU A 499 -3.26 -0.88 -58.99
C LEU A 499 -3.15 -1.20 -57.49
N PRO A 500 -3.07 -0.19 -56.60
CA PRO A 500 -2.95 -0.45 -55.18
C PRO A 500 -4.19 -1.22 -54.71
N SER A 501 -3.99 -2.25 -53.90
CA SER A 501 -5.09 -3.10 -53.44
C SER A 501 -6.13 -2.28 -52.68
N GLN A 502 -7.38 -2.73 -52.68
CA GLN A 502 -8.47 -2.06 -51.95
C GLN A 502 -8.11 -1.80 -50.47
N GLN A 503 -7.30 -2.69 -49.88
CA GLN A 503 -6.76 -2.57 -48.52
C GLN A 503 -5.71 -1.44 -48.40
N GLN A 504 -4.81 -1.29 -49.37
CA GLN A 504 -3.84 -0.20 -49.44
C GLN A 504 -4.53 1.16 -49.66
N ILE A 505 -5.57 1.20 -50.51
CA ILE A 505 -6.39 2.41 -50.73
C ILE A 505 -7.14 2.79 -49.45
N ALA A 506 -7.79 1.83 -48.79
CA ALA A 506 -8.49 2.06 -47.53
C ALA A 506 -7.55 2.57 -46.42
N LEU A 507 -6.34 1.98 -46.32
CA LEU A 507 -5.31 2.42 -45.38
C LEU A 507 -4.82 3.85 -45.69
N ALA A 508 -4.61 4.19 -46.96
CA ALA A 508 -4.23 5.55 -47.36
C ALA A 508 -5.32 6.58 -46.98
N ILE A 509 -6.59 6.27 -47.25
CA ILE A 509 -7.74 7.11 -46.88
C ILE A 509 -7.83 7.28 -45.35
N ALA A 510 -7.61 6.20 -44.57
CA ALA A 510 -7.59 6.25 -43.12
C ALA A 510 -6.43 7.10 -42.57
N ILE A 511 -5.23 7.00 -43.17
CA ILE A 511 -4.08 7.82 -42.81
C ILE A 511 -4.37 9.31 -43.08
N VAL A 512 -4.94 9.65 -44.25
CA VAL A 512 -5.32 11.03 -44.58
C VAL A 512 -6.39 11.58 -43.64
N ARG A 513 -7.41 10.78 -43.28
CA ARG A 513 -8.46 11.17 -42.32
C ARG A 513 -7.99 11.27 -40.87
N SER A 514 -6.97 10.51 -40.46
CA SER A 514 -6.40 10.55 -39.09
C SER A 514 -5.41 11.69 -38.85
N LYS A 515 -5.08 12.46 -39.89
CA LYS A 515 -4.12 13.55 -39.87
C LYS A 515 -4.63 14.71 -38.99
N PRO A 516 -3.90 15.14 -37.93
CA PRO A 516 -4.28 16.32 -37.17
C PRO A 516 -4.12 17.62 -37.99
N PRO A 517 -4.87 18.69 -37.66
CA PRO A 517 -4.68 20.00 -38.30
C PRO A 517 -3.26 20.54 -38.05
N GLY A 518 -2.79 21.43 -38.92
CA GLY A 518 -1.45 22.06 -38.85
C GLY A 518 -0.26 21.17 -39.25
N VAL A 519 -0.30 19.86 -39.00
CA VAL A 519 0.81 18.94 -39.32
C VAL A 519 0.82 18.57 -40.82
N PRO A 520 1.96 18.59 -41.53
CA PRO A 520 2.02 18.12 -42.92
C PRO A 520 1.90 16.58 -43.02
N LEU A 521 1.24 16.08 -44.07
CA LEU A 521 0.92 14.65 -44.22
C LEU A 521 2.16 13.75 -44.20
N ARG A 522 3.26 14.20 -44.80
CA ARG A 522 4.56 13.52 -44.83
C ARG A 522 5.07 13.18 -43.42
N ASP A 523 4.89 14.11 -42.48
CA ASP A 523 5.46 13.98 -41.14
C ASP A 523 4.51 13.22 -40.21
N HIS A 524 3.19 13.26 -40.46
CA HIS A 524 2.21 12.33 -39.87
C HIS A 524 2.53 10.87 -40.27
N VAL A 525 2.83 10.64 -41.55
CA VAL A 525 3.28 9.32 -42.05
C VAL A 525 4.63 8.91 -41.44
N ALA A 526 5.58 9.84 -41.28
CA ALA A 526 6.85 9.55 -40.61
C ALA A 526 6.66 9.18 -39.13
N GLN A 527 5.79 9.89 -38.40
CA GLN A 527 5.42 9.56 -37.02
C GLN A 527 4.78 8.17 -36.92
N LEU A 528 3.82 7.82 -37.77
CA LEU A 528 3.23 6.48 -37.80
C LEU A 528 4.27 5.38 -38.11
N ARG A 529 5.17 5.61 -39.08
CA ARG A 529 6.27 4.69 -39.39
C ARG A 529 7.21 4.48 -38.20
N SER A 530 7.52 5.53 -37.43
CA SER A 530 8.34 5.42 -36.20
C SER A 530 7.75 4.53 -35.10
N LYS A 531 6.44 4.25 -35.15
CA LYS A 531 5.75 3.34 -34.21
C LYS A 531 5.48 1.97 -34.82
N THR A 532 5.99 1.70 -36.02
CA THR A 532 5.85 0.41 -36.70
C THR A 532 6.98 -0.53 -36.27
N LYS A 533 6.63 -1.67 -35.67
CA LYS A 533 7.55 -2.74 -35.27
C LYS A 533 7.47 -3.90 -36.26
N ARG A 534 8.58 -4.62 -36.43
CA ARG A 534 8.56 -5.94 -37.10
C ARG A 534 7.96 -6.97 -36.12
N GLY A 535 7.08 -7.82 -36.61
CA GLY A 535 6.58 -8.98 -35.88
C GLY A 535 7.72 -9.93 -35.48
N ARG A 536 7.53 -10.63 -34.36
CA ARG A 536 8.42 -11.68 -33.89
C ARG A 536 7.56 -12.84 -33.40
N ASP A 537 7.37 -13.84 -34.26
CA ASP A 537 6.72 -15.11 -33.95
C ASP A 537 7.62 -16.24 -34.52
N PRO A 538 7.95 -17.32 -33.80
CA PRO A 538 9.07 -18.19 -34.19
C PRO A 538 8.78 -19.24 -35.28
N LEU A 539 7.55 -19.35 -35.81
CA LEU A 539 7.08 -20.62 -36.38
C LEU A 539 6.58 -20.66 -37.84
N ASP A 540 6.34 -19.56 -38.58
CA ASP A 540 6.06 -19.73 -40.03
C ASP A 540 6.27 -18.54 -41.00
N THR A 541 6.50 -18.91 -42.26
CA THR A 541 6.43 -18.16 -43.53
C THR A 541 7.19 -16.82 -43.70
N VAL A 542 8.36 -16.92 -44.36
CA VAL A 542 8.89 -16.12 -45.50
C VAL A 542 8.90 -14.57 -45.49
N ASN A 543 7.95 -13.85 -44.89
CA ASN A 543 7.91 -12.37 -44.87
C ASN A 543 7.45 -11.82 -43.51
N PRO A 544 8.34 -11.26 -42.67
CA PRO A 544 7.99 -10.80 -41.33
C PRO A 544 7.12 -9.53 -41.36
N GLY A 545 5.83 -9.69 -41.07
CA GLY A 545 4.85 -8.61 -41.08
C GLY A 545 5.21 -7.44 -40.16
N CYS A 546 5.04 -6.21 -40.65
CA CYS A 546 5.19 -4.99 -39.86
C CYS A 546 3.84 -4.55 -39.28
N TYR A 547 3.80 -4.24 -37.98
CA TYR A 547 2.58 -3.82 -37.27
C TYR A 547 2.81 -2.51 -36.50
N ILE A 548 1.76 -1.70 -36.35
CA ILE A 548 1.82 -0.46 -35.55
C ILE A 548 1.64 -0.81 -34.08
N ASP A 549 2.57 -0.37 -33.23
CA ASP A 549 2.45 -0.44 -31.78
C ASP A 549 1.41 0.58 -31.29
N GLN A 550 0.16 0.13 -31.21
CA GLN A 550 -0.98 0.95 -30.79
C GLN A 550 -0.80 1.47 -29.36
N VAL A 551 -0.15 0.72 -28.47
CA VAL A 551 0.06 1.11 -27.07
C VAL A 551 1.07 2.26 -26.99
N ALA A 552 2.19 2.16 -27.71
CA ALA A 552 3.15 3.26 -27.78
C ALA A 552 2.58 4.50 -28.49
N TYR A 553 1.80 4.31 -29.54
CA TYR A 553 1.12 5.40 -30.26
C TYR A 553 0.16 6.18 -29.36
N TRP A 554 -0.79 5.48 -28.71
CA TRP A 554 -1.79 6.14 -27.87
C TRP A 554 -1.16 6.76 -26.62
N LYS A 555 -0.20 6.10 -25.97
CA LYS A 555 0.52 6.66 -24.82
C LYS A 555 1.21 7.99 -25.14
N GLU A 556 1.84 8.10 -26.31
CA GLU A 556 2.46 9.35 -26.73
C GLU A 556 1.41 10.42 -27.09
N ARG A 557 0.31 10.04 -27.73
CA ARG A 557 -0.77 10.97 -28.11
C ARG A 557 -1.50 11.54 -26.89
N CYS A 558 -1.78 10.71 -25.87
CA CYS A 558 -2.30 11.17 -24.59
C CYS A 558 -1.33 12.15 -23.92
N LYS A 559 -0.03 11.79 -23.82
CA LYS A 559 0.97 12.68 -23.22
C LYS A 559 1.05 14.04 -23.92
N ARG A 560 1.03 14.09 -25.26
CA ARG A 560 1.05 15.38 -25.98
C ARG A 560 -0.17 16.26 -25.64
N ALA A 561 -1.36 15.66 -25.52
CA ALA A 561 -2.56 16.39 -25.11
C ALA A 561 -2.50 16.86 -23.66
N GLU A 562 -1.92 16.06 -22.75
CA GLU A 562 -1.66 16.45 -21.35
C GLU A 562 -0.68 17.64 -21.28
N ASP A 563 0.46 17.57 -21.97
CA ASP A 563 1.45 18.65 -22.06
C ASP A 563 0.85 19.93 -22.72
N GLU A 564 -0.05 19.80 -23.71
CA GLU A 564 -0.75 20.92 -24.34
C GLU A 564 -1.80 21.55 -23.41
N CYS A 565 -2.58 20.76 -22.67
CA CYS A 565 -3.50 21.26 -21.65
C CYS A 565 -2.77 21.95 -20.49
N ASP A 566 -1.60 21.45 -20.07
CA ASP A 566 -0.74 22.13 -19.08
C ASP A 566 -0.30 23.50 -19.60
N ASN A 567 0.16 23.60 -20.85
CA ASN A 567 0.57 24.87 -21.47
C ASN A 567 -0.59 25.87 -21.56
N LEU A 568 -1.79 25.43 -21.96
CA LEU A 568 -2.97 26.29 -22.04
C LEU A 568 -3.44 26.77 -20.64
N ARG A 569 -3.39 25.92 -19.61
CA ARG A 569 -3.67 26.34 -18.23
C ARG A 569 -2.67 27.39 -17.73
N ASN A 570 -1.38 27.23 -18.05
CA ASN A 570 -0.34 28.21 -17.70
C ASN A 570 -0.57 29.56 -18.42
N ALA A 571 -0.95 29.53 -19.70
CA ALA A 571 -1.30 30.74 -20.45
C ALA A 571 -2.53 31.46 -19.87
N ASN A 572 -3.57 30.72 -19.49
CA ASN A 572 -4.78 31.30 -18.90
C ASN A 572 -4.49 31.97 -17.54
N ILE A 573 -3.70 31.35 -16.66
CA ILE A 573 -3.33 31.95 -15.36
C ILE A 573 -2.53 33.25 -15.56
N LYS A 574 -1.68 33.34 -16.59
CA LYS A 574 -0.99 34.59 -16.94
C LYS A 574 -1.96 35.70 -17.36
N LEU A 575 -2.99 35.36 -18.14
CA LEU A 575 -4.04 36.31 -18.54
C LEU A 575 -4.90 36.73 -17.33
N GLU A 576 -5.27 35.80 -16.45
CA GLU A 576 -5.98 36.10 -15.20
C GLU A 576 -5.16 37.01 -14.27
N ARG A 577 -3.84 36.75 -14.09
CA ARG A 577 -2.91 37.64 -13.36
C ARG A 577 -2.84 39.02 -14.00
N SER A 578 -2.73 39.10 -15.33
CA SER A 578 -2.69 40.36 -16.07
C SER A 578 -3.98 41.17 -15.86
N ASN A 579 -5.14 40.51 -15.94
CA ASN A 579 -6.44 41.15 -15.70
C ASN A 579 -6.57 41.64 -14.25
N GLN A 580 -6.13 40.87 -13.25
CA GLN A 580 -6.14 41.31 -11.84
C GLN A 580 -5.21 42.51 -11.59
N LEU A 581 -4.06 42.58 -12.25
CA LEU A 581 -3.15 43.72 -12.15
C LEU A 581 -3.73 44.97 -12.83
N LEU A 582 -4.35 44.84 -14.00
CA LEU A 582 -5.04 45.94 -14.69
C LEU A 582 -6.25 46.46 -13.90
N LEU A 583 -7.06 45.57 -13.32
CA LEU A 583 -8.19 45.95 -12.46
C LEU A 583 -7.71 46.73 -11.22
N ARG A 584 -6.66 46.25 -10.53
CA ARG A 584 -6.03 46.98 -9.42
C ARG A 584 -5.51 48.36 -9.83
N GLN A 585 -4.94 48.50 -11.04
CA GLN A 585 -4.51 49.80 -11.55
C GLN A 585 -5.69 50.74 -11.79
N ILE A 586 -6.79 50.24 -12.36
CA ILE A 586 -8.03 51.01 -12.55
C ILE A 586 -8.59 51.50 -11.21
N ASP A 587 -8.70 50.62 -10.20
CA ASP A 587 -9.14 50.99 -8.85
C ASP A 587 -8.28 52.14 -8.26
N THR A 588 -6.94 52.07 -8.42
CA THR A 588 -6.05 53.13 -7.93
C THR A 588 -6.15 54.46 -8.69
N VAL A 589 -6.61 54.46 -9.94
CA VAL A 589 -6.86 55.70 -10.71
C VAL A 589 -8.18 56.35 -10.26
N VAL A 590 -9.22 55.56 -10.00
CA VAL A 590 -10.51 56.07 -9.48
C VAL A 590 -10.36 56.71 -8.09
N ASP A 591 -9.55 56.11 -7.21
CA ASP A 591 -9.25 56.68 -5.88
C ASP A 591 -8.41 57.98 -5.95
N LEU A 592 -7.68 58.22 -7.05
CA LEU A 592 -6.93 59.45 -7.30
C LEU A 592 -7.84 60.60 -7.79
N ASP A 593 -8.70 60.35 -8.77
CA ASP A 593 -9.65 61.35 -9.28
C ASP A 593 -10.65 61.82 -8.20
N ALA A 594 -11.01 60.92 -7.27
CA ALA A 594 -11.83 61.26 -6.11
C ALA A 594 -11.19 62.29 -5.15
N SER A 595 -9.88 62.53 -5.23
CA SER A 595 -9.12 63.37 -4.29
C SER A 595 -8.72 64.76 -4.83
N VAL A 596 -9.16 65.15 -6.03
CA VAL A 596 -8.64 66.35 -6.74
C VAL A 596 -9.14 67.69 -6.19
N ASN A 597 -10.17 67.71 -5.33
CA ASN A 597 -10.79 68.95 -4.81
C ASN A 597 -10.03 69.61 -3.63
N ALA A 598 -8.76 69.99 -3.83
CA ALA A 598 -8.02 70.90 -2.95
C ALA A 598 -7.01 71.77 -3.72
N ARG A 599 -6.91 73.07 -3.37
CA ARG A 599 -6.03 74.04 -4.06
C ARG A 599 -4.55 73.90 -3.69
N PRO A 600 -3.61 74.21 -4.60
CA PRO A 600 -2.16 74.11 -4.36
C PRO A 600 -1.55 75.35 -3.68
N LEU A 601 -0.38 75.17 -3.05
CA LEU A 601 0.55 76.24 -2.66
C LEU A 601 2.02 75.80 -2.84
N SER A 602 2.92 76.79 -2.84
CA SER A 602 4.23 76.77 -3.51
C SER A 602 5.37 75.98 -2.81
N PRO A 603 6.43 75.56 -3.54
CA PRO A 603 7.46 74.64 -3.03
C PRO A 603 8.74 75.32 -2.48
N LYS A 604 9.24 74.90 -1.30
CA LYS A 604 10.62 75.19 -0.83
C LYS A 604 11.28 74.07 -0.01
N LYS A 605 12.44 73.64 -0.52
CA LYS A 605 13.65 73.08 0.15
C LYS A 605 13.56 72.09 1.34
N SER A 606 14.09 70.89 1.08
CA SER A 606 15.06 70.11 1.89
C SER A 606 14.69 69.44 3.24
N LEU A 607 15.15 68.18 3.36
CA LEU A 607 15.58 67.50 4.60
C LEU A 607 14.57 67.34 5.77
N LYS A 608 13.74 66.29 5.68
CA LYS A 608 13.76 65.10 6.58
C LYS A 608 12.59 64.16 6.25
N ARG A 609 12.82 62.85 6.32
CA ARG A 609 11.80 61.81 6.05
C ARG A 609 10.95 61.60 7.32
N PRO A 610 9.65 61.97 7.36
CA PRO A 610 8.82 61.78 8.54
C PRO A 610 8.42 60.30 8.70
N ARG A 611 8.17 59.86 9.93
CA ARG A 611 7.46 58.61 10.20
C ARG A 611 5.96 58.85 10.08
N SER A 612 5.33 58.40 9.00
CA SER A 612 3.86 58.33 8.91
C SER A 612 3.34 56.99 9.45
N THR A 613 3.09 56.91 10.75
CA THR A 613 2.37 55.78 11.35
C THR A 613 0.87 55.92 11.08
N GLN A 614 0.37 55.34 9.99
CA GLN A 614 -1.06 55.10 9.78
C GLN A 614 -1.37 53.61 9.86
N LYS A 615 -2.08 53.22 10.92
CA LYS A 615 -2.75 51.92 11.00
C LYS A 615 -4.05 51.96 10.19
N ARG A 616 -3.98 51.67 8.88
CA ARG A 616 -5.11 51.03 8.19
C ARG A 616 -4.98 49.53 8.45
N GLY A 617 -6.10 48.82 8.66
CA GLY A 617 -6.06 47.39 8.97
C GLY A 617 -5.63 46.58 7.75
N GLN A 618 -4.36 46.18 7.68
CA GLN A 618 -3.86 45.31 6.61
C GLN A 618 -4.47 43.92 6.73
N ASP A 619 -5.03 43.42 5.62
CA ASP A 619 -5.41 42.02 5.49
C ASP A 619 -4.13 41.21 5.13
N PRO A 620 -3.68 40.28 5.98
CA PRO A 620 -2.43 39.55 5.73
C PRO A 620 -2.48 38.68 4.45
N VAL A 621 -3.66 38.40 3.89
CA VAL A 621 -3.82 37.70 2.61
C VAL A 621 -3.62 38.63 1.40
N ALA A 622 -3.59 39.95 1.60
CA ALA A 622 -3.16 40.93 0.60
C ALA A 622 -1.63 41.08 0.60
N ASP A 623 -1.03 41.44 1.74
CA ASP A 623 0.42 41.62 1.90
C ASP A 623 1.23 40.39 1.43
N ALA A 624 0.77 39.18 1.77
CA ALA A 624 1.44 37.94 1.38
C ALA A 624 1.37 37.69 -0.14
N GLN A 625 0.28 38.10 -0.81
CA GLN A 625 0.16 37.97 -2.26
C GLN A 625 1.09 38.95 -2.97
N GLU A 626 1.17 40.22 -2.54
CA GLU A 626 2.08 41.18 -3.16
C GLU A 626 3.55 40.74 -3.04
N ALA A 627 3.93 40.14 -1.91
CA ALA A 627 5.26 39.57 -1.73
C ALA A 627 5.52 38.34 -2.61
N ILE A 628 4.49 37.58 -2.99
CA ILE A 628 4.59 36.42 -3.90
C ILE A 628 4.50 36.85 -5.36
N ASP A 629 3.73 37.91 -5.69
CA ASP A 629 3.63 38.50 -7.03
C ASP A 629 4.99 38.98 -7.55
N HIS A 630 5.92 39.33 -6.65
CA HIS A 630 7.33 39.64 -6.96
C HIS A 630 8.22 38.39 -7.16
N ASP A 631 7.80 37.21 -6.70
CA ASP A 631 8.51 35.94 -6.84
C ASP A 631 8.15 35.17 -8.12
N LEU A 632 6.97 35.45 -8.70
CA LEU A 632 6.43 34.64 -9.79
C LEU A 632 7.31 34.67 -11.05
N ASP A 633 7.89 35.83 -11.35
CA ASP A 633 8.76 36.02 -12.51
C ASP A 633 10.11 35.28 -12.31
N PHE A 634 10.54 35.13 -11.06
CA PHE A 634 11.67 34.28 -10.68
C PHE A 634 11.33 32.78 -10.76
N LEU A 635 10.14 32.38 -10.30
CA LEU A 635 9.66 31.00 -10.41
C LEU A 635 9.48 30.55 -11.87
N GLU A 636 9.06 31.43 -12.78
CA GLU A 636 8.99 31.11 -14.21
C GLU A 636 10.38 30.79 -14.78
N ALA A 637 11.42 31.54 -14.38
CA ALA A 637 12.81 31.28 -14.77
C ALA A 637 13.35 29.92 -14.26
N MET A 638 12.70 29.31 -13.26
CA MET A 638 13.02 27.96 -12.76
C MET A 638 12.36 26.82 -13.56
N GLY A 639 11.57 27.13 -14.60
CA GLY A 639 11.01 26.12 -15.51
C GLY A 639 9.81 25.34 -14.95
N LYS A 640 9.62 24.06 -15.35
CA LYS A 640 8.35 23.34 -15.13
C LYS A 640 7.94 23.23 -13.65
N ASP A 641 8.87 22.97 -12.73
CA ASP A 641 8.53 22.85 -11.30
C ASP A 641 8.28 24.20 -10.62
N GLY A 642 8.93 25.28 -11.08
CA GLY A 642 8.65 26.65 -10.62
C GLY A 642 7.28 27.15 -11.11
N ASN A 643 6.97 26.91 -12.39
CA ASN A 643 5.64 27.18 -12.97
C ASN A 643 4.53 26.39 -12.24
N ALA A 644 4.77 25.13 -11.89
CA ALA A 644 3.81 24.33 -11.12
C ALA A 644 3.57 24.91 -9.71
N LEU A 645 4.63 25.39 -9.02
CA LEU A 645 4.50 26.05 -7.73
C LEU A 645 3.75 27.39 -7.82
N MET A 646 4.03 28.20 -8.84
CA MET A 646 3.31 29.44 -9.14
C MET A 646 1.80 29.17 -9.34
N GLN A 647 1.45 28.21 -10.21
CA GLN A 647 0.06 27.82 -10.48
C GLN A 647 -0.66 27.35 -9.20
N SER A 648 -0.04 26.46 -8.43
CA SER A 648 -0.70 25.90 -7.25
C SER A 648 -0.85 26.94 -6.12
N LEU A 649 0.13 27.81 -5.90
CA LEU A 649 0.04 28.91 -4.93
C LEU A 649 -1.03 29.93 -5.31
N PHE A 650 -1.08 30.35 -6.58
CA PHE A 650 -2.12 31.27 -7.08
C PHE A 650 -3.53 30.69 -6.82
N ASN A 651 -3.72 29.40 -7.11
CA ASN A 651 -4.98 28.71 -6.84
C ASN A 651 -5.31 28.63 -5.33
N VAL A 652 -4.32 28.39 -4.45
CA VAL A 652 -4.52 28.43 -2.99
C VAL A 652 -4.94 29.84 -2.54
N HIS A 653 -4.26 30.89 -2.97
CA HIS A 653 -4.59 32.27 -2.58
C HIS A 653 -5.95 32.72 -3.11
N SER A 654 -6.29 32.38 -4.35
CA SER A 654 -7.62 32.60 -4.94
C SER A 654 -8.71 31.89 -4.13
N SER A 655 -8.51 30.60 -3.82
CA SER A 655 -9.43 29.81 -2.98
C SER A 655 -9.58 30.38 -1.56
N CYS A 656 -8.50 30.87 -0.95
CA CYS A 656 -8.55 31.50 0.38
C CYS A 656 -9.38 32.79 0.40
N ARG A 657 -9.36 33.57 -0.69
CA ARG A 657 -10.14 34.80 -0.87
C ARG A 657 -11.60 34.56 -1.21
N ALA A 658 -11.93 33.43 -1.86
CA ALA A 658 -13.30 33.06 -2.15
C ALA A 658 -14.15 32.93 -0.87
N THR A 659 -15.41 33.36 -0.96
CA THR A 659 -16.37 33.33 0.15
C THR A 659 -16.68 31.89 0.58
N ASP A 660 -16.84 30.99 -0.40
CA ASP A 660 -17.11 29.56 -0.21
C ASP A 660 -16.33 28.72 -1.25
N PRO A 661 -15.07 28.32 -0.98
CA PRO A 661 -14.27 27.51 -1.88
C PRO A 661 -14.49 26.01 -1.66
N ASP A 662 -14.53 25.22 -2.73
CA ASP A 662 -14.58 23.75 -2.63
C ASP A 662 -13.37 23.20 -1.83
N PRO A 663 -13.60 22.53 -0.69
CA PRO A 663 -12.52 22.02 0.15
C PRO A 663 -11.66 20.96 -0.55
N ASN A 664 -12.18 20.24 -1.54
CA ASN A 664 -11.45 19.25 -2.33
C ASN A 664 -10.45 19.94 -3.27
N ILE A 665 -10.88 21.02 -3.95
CA ILE A 665 -10.03 21.83 -4.82
C ILE A 665 -8.96 22.57 -4.00
N LEU A 666 -9.33 23.12 -2.83
CA LEU A 666 -8.37 23.72 -1.90
C LEU A 666 -7.34 22.67 -1.42
N CYS A 667 -7.78 21.48 -1.01
CA CYS A 667 -6.89 20.38 -0.60
C CYS A 667 -5.94 19.95 -1.73
N PHE A 668 -6.44 19.79 -2.96
CA PHE A 668 -5.62 19.43 -4.13
C PHE A 668 -4.54 20.48 -4.43
N ASN A 669 -4.87 21.77 -4.37
CA ASN A 669 -3.91 22.85 -4.62
C ASN A 669 -2.89 22.99 -3.47
N LEU A 670 -3.27 22.69 -2.22
CA LEU A 670 -2.35 22.63 -1.08
C LEU A 670 -1.34 21.48 -1.20
N ILE A 671 -1.81 20.28 -1.57
CA ILE A 671 -0.96 19.11 -1.85
C ILE A 671 -0.01 19.43 -3.02
N SER A 672 -0.53 19.97 -4.11
CA SER A 672 0.28 20.36 -5.28
C SER A 672 1.38 21.38 -4.91
N SER A 673 1.04 22.37 -4.06
CA SER A 673 1.99 23.38 -3.57
C SER A 673 3.08 22.79 -2.68
N ALA A 674 2.73 21.87 -1.77
CA ALA A 674 3.72 21.17 -0.94
C ALA A 674 4.67 20.33 -1.81
N SER A 675 4.13 19.56 -2.76
CA SER A 675 4.90 18.75 -3.69
C SER A 675 5.86 19.59 -4.54
N ALA A 676 5.38 20.70 -5.10
CA ALA A 676 6.18 21.61 -5.91
C ALA A 676 7.24 22.36 -5.07
N THR A 677 6.93 22.78 -3.84
CA THR A 677 7.91 23.40 -2.91
C THR A 677 9.08 22.45 -2.63
N GLY A 678 8.81 21.14 -2.47
CA GLY A 678 9.85 20.12 -2.31
C GLY A 678 10.77 20.01 -3.52
N LYS A 679 10.20 20.04 -4.74
CA LYS A 679 10.96 19.99 -6.00
C LYS A 679 11.78 21.26 -6.24
N VAL A 680 11.21 22.44 -5.99
CA VAL A 680 11.92 23.73 -6.11
C VAL A 680 13.09 23.80 -5.11
N THR A 681 12.91 23.31 -3.88
CA THR A 681 14.01 23.16 -2.90
C THR A 681 15.11 22.22 -3.40
N LEU A 682 14.73 21.09 -4.02
CA LEU A 682 15.67 20.12 -4.59
C LEU A 682 16.44 20.69 -5.79
N PHE A 683 15.76 21.40 -6.69
CA PHE A 683 16.36 22.08 -7.84
C PHE A 683 17.34 23.17 -7.41
N ALA A 684 16.97 24.01 -6.42
CA ALA A 684 17.83 25.06 -5.90
C ALA A 684 19.12 24.48 -5.28
N ALA A 685 19.01 23.36 -4.56
CA ALA A 685 20.15 22.63 -4.00
C ALA A 685 21.07 22.03 -5.08
N GLN A 686 20.49 21.44 -6.14
CA GLN A 686 21.24 20.89 -7.28
C GLN A 686 21.99 21.97 -8.09
N ASN A 687 21.40 23.16 -8.23
CA ASN A 687 21.93 24.25 -9.05
C ASN A 687 22.64 25.35 -8.22
N HIS A 688 23.04 25.04 -6.99
CA HIS A 688 23.60 26.01 -6.03
C HIS A 688 24.75 26.85 -6.61
N GLU A 689 25.68 26.25 -7.35
CA GLU A 689 26.81 27.00 -7.92
C GLU A 689 26.40 28.00 -9.01
N ALA A 690 25.34 27.75 -9.78
CA ALA A 690 24.83 28.70 -10.77
C ALA A 690 24.09 29.84 -10.06
N LEU A 691 23.11 29.48 -9.24
CA LEU A 691 22.23 30.41 -8.51
C LEU A 691 22.98 31.26 -7.47
N SER A 692 24.12 30.78 -6.95
CA SER A 692 25.00 31.56 -6.06
C SER A 692 25.87 32.57 -6.81
N ARG A 693 26.16 32.36 -8.10
CA ARG A 693 27.05 33.25 -8.90
C ARG A 693 26.29 34.42 -9.53
N GLN A 694 25.02 34.24 -9.89
CA GLN A 694 24.25 35.25 -10.63
C GLN A 694 23.94 36.53 -9.81
N GLY A 695 23.81 36.43 -8.49
CA GLY A 695 23.56 37.59 -7.61
C GLY A 695 24.77 38.48 -7.27
N HIS A 696 25.98 38.21 -7.80
CA HIS A 696 27.20 38.87 -7.34
C HIS A 696 27.51 40.21 -8.05
N LYS A 697 27.00 41.30 -7.47
CA LYS A 697 27.66 42.62 -7.51
C LYS A 697 27.98 43.12 -6.10
N ASN A 698 29.23 42.92 -5.70
CA ASN A 698 29.93 43.53 -4.55
C ASN A 698 29.30 43.35 -3.15
N THR A 699 29.65 42.26 -2.44
CA THR A 699 30.36 42.32 -1.14
C THR A 699 30.73 40.92 -0.62
N SER A 700 31.90 40.80 0.01
CA SER A 700 32.40 39.54 0.57
C SER A 700 32.23 39.46 2.08
N GLY A 701 31.31 38.62 2.57
CA GLY A 701 31.15 38.36 4.00
C GLY A 701 29.97 37.44 4.31
N ALA A 702 30.21 36.37 5.08
CA ALA A 702 29.16 35.43 5.45
C ALA A 702 28.17 36.08 6.44
N THR A 703 26.89 36.16 6.06
CA THR A 703 25.79 36.66 6.91
C THR A 703 24.53 35.80 6.73
N ALA A 704 23.52 36.03 7.57
CA ALA A 704 22.30 35.21 7.60
C ALA A 704 21.47 35.29 6.31
N LEU A 705 20.59 34.31 6.10
CA LEU A 705 19.74 34.15 4.90
C LEU A 705 18.91 35.40 4.54
N GLU A 706 18.60 36.27 5.50
CA GLU A 706 17.92 37.56 5.27
C GLU A 706 18.79 38.65 4.60
N LYS A 707 20.10 38.42 4.42
CA LYS A 707 21.07 39.41 3.91
C LYS A 707 21.79 38.98 2.63
N ASP A 708 21.75 37.70 2.29
CA ASP A 708 22.23 37.23 0.99
C ASP A 708 21.25 37.68 -0.12
N ARG A 709 21.81 38.08 -1.27
CA ARG A 709 21.06 38.47 -2.48
C ARG A 709 21.25 37.50 -3.63
N SER A 710 21.83 36.32 -3.37
CA SER A 710 21.91 35.25 -4.35
C SER A 710 20.54 34.74 -4.77
N ASP A 711 20.42 34.28 -6.02
CA ASP A 711 19.21 33.63 -6.52
C ASP A 711 18.92 32.32 -5.78
N PHE A 712 19.95 31.72 -5.20
CA PHE A 712 19.82 30.60 -4.28
C PHE A 712 19.12 30.99 -2.97
N ALA A 713 19.48 32.12 -2.35
CA ALA A 713 18.79 32.65 -1.17
C ALA A 713 17.35 33.09 -1.51
N ASN A 714 17.15 33.69 -2.68
CA ASN A 714 15.81 34.02 -3.21
C ASN A 714 14.95 32.75 -3.29
N ALA A 715 15.42 31.68 -3.95
CA ALA A 715 14.68 30.42 -4.05
C ALA A 715 14.28 29.80 -2.70
N LEU A 716 15.18 29.83 -1.70
CA LEU A 716 14.86 29.35 -0.34
C LEU A 716 13.86 30.27 0.38
N SER A 717 13.92 31.58 0.15
CA SER A 717 12.94 32.56 0.65
C SER A 717 11.55 32.38 0.00
N VAL A 718 11.48 32.03 -1.28
CA VAL A 718 10.23 31.65 -1.96
C VAL A 718 9.68 30.36 -1.34
N CYS A 719 10.51 29.33 -1.11
CA CYS A 719 10.07 28.10 -0.45
C CYS A 719 9.55 28.34 0.98
N ALA A 720 10.16 29.25 1.74
CA ALA A 720 9.69 29.66 3.06
C ALA A 720 8.31 30.34 3.02
N ARG A 721 8.07 31.21 2.02
CA ARG A 721 6.77 31.88 1.80
C ARG A 721 5.71 30.91 1.28
N ALA A 722 6.05 30.02 0.35
CA ALA A 722 5.18 28.96 -0.13
C ALA A 722 4.67 28.06 1.01
N PHE A 723 5.56 27.65 1.93
CA PHE A 723 5.17 26.90 3.12
C PHE A 723 4.21 27.69 4.03
N MET A 724 4.43 29.00 4.22
CA MET A 724 3.48 29.86 4.95
C MET A 724 2.10 29.93 4.28
N SER A 725 2.04 30.07 2.95
CA SER A 725 0.77 30.04 2.21
C SER A 725 0.03 28.71 2.35
N ILE A 726 0.76 27.59 2.40
CA ILE A 726 0.19 26.25 2.65
C ILE A 726 -0.39 26.16 4.06
N LEU A 727 0.29 26.70 5.09
CA LEU A 727 -0.26 26.73 6.46
C LEU A 727 -1.54 27.60 6.53
N VAL A 728 -1.55 28.78 5.92
CA VAL A 728 -2.74 29.67 5.88
C VAL A 728 -3.92 29.02 5.15
N GLY A 729 -3.68 28.37 4.01
CA GLY A 729 -4.73 27.65 3.29
C GLY A 729 -5.21 26.38 4.01
N ALA A 730 -4.35 25.71 4.78
CA ALA A 730 -4.74 24.58 5.61
C ALA A 730 -5.61 25.02 6.81
N ASP A 731 -5.35 26.17 7.41
CA ASP A 731 -6.22 26.79 8.43
C ASP A 731 -7.60 27.16 7.86
N LYS A 732 -7.66 27.75 6.64
CA LYS A 732 -8.94 27.95 5.91
C LYS A 732 -9.66 26.62 5.66
N LEU A 733 -8.96 25.58 5.20
CA LEU A 733 -9.54 24.24 4.96
C LEU A 733 -10.11 23.62 6.25
N MET A 734 -9.38 23.70 7.36
CA MET A 734 -9.79 23.22 8.69
C MET A 734 -10.99 23.98 9.29
N LYS A 735 -11.33 25.16 8.75
CA LYS A 735 -12.51 25.96 9.12
C LYS A 735 -13.73 25.67 8.23
N LEU A 736 -13.51 25.10 7.04
CA LEU A 736 -14.57 24.74 6.08
C LEU A 736 -15.09 23.31 6.30
N GLU A 737 -14.19 22.31 6.41
CA GLU A 737 -14.59 20.94 6.73
C GLU A 737 -14.24 20.53 8.18
N PRO A 738 -15.20 20.00 8.95
CA PRO A 738 -14.94 19.41 10.26
C PRO A 738 -14.41 17.96 10.20
N ASP A 739 -14.44 17.28 9.04
CA ASP A 739 -13.84 15.94 8.92
C ASP A 739 -12.33 16.04 8.66
N LYS A 740 -11.52 15.46 9.54
CA LYS A 740 -10.06 15.63 9.57
C LYS A 740 -9.32 14.87 8.45
N ARG A 741 -10.02 14.39 7.40
CA ARG A 741 -9.46 13.59 6.29
C ARG A 741 -8.62 14.42 5.34
N LEU A 742 -9.20 15.43 4.70
CA LEU A 742 -8.51 16.27 3.70
C LEU A 742 -7.27 16.92 4.32
N ALA A 743 -7.40 17.48 5.53
CA ALA A 743 -6.28 18.00 6.30
C ALA A 743 -5.18 16.95 6.59
N SER A 744 -5.54 15.68 6.82
CA SER A 744 -4.54 14.62 7.04
C SER A 744 -3.77 14.25 5.76
N LEU A 745 -4.34 14.45 4.56
CA LEU A 745 -3.61 14.30 3.29
C LEU A 745 -2.55 15.39 3.13
N VAL A 746 -2.90 16.65 3.46
CA VAL A 746 -1.95 17.79 3.44
C VAL A 746 -0.78 17.56 4.39
N VAL A 747 -1.02 16.98 5.59
CA VAL A 747 0.06 16.60 6.53
C VAL A 747 0.99 15.53 5.94
N CYS A 748 0.48 14.59 5.15
CA CYS A 748 1.30 13.55 4.52
C CYS A 748 2.22 14.15 3.45
N GLU A 749 1.68 14.96 2.53
CA GLU A 749 2.48 15.60 1.46
C GLU A 749 3.50 16.59 2.04
N LEU A 750 3.16 17.35 3.09
CA LEU A 750 4.12 18.20 3.80
C LEU A 750 5.30 17.41 4.37
N ALA A 751 5.08 16.17 4.85
CA ALA A 751 6.16 15.34 5.36
C ALA A 751 7.04 14.74 4.24
N ASP A 752 6.47 14.33 3.11
CA ASP A 752 7.28 13.91 1.94
C ASP A 752 7.96 15.11 1.24
N MET A 753 7.42 16.34 1.34
CA MET A 753 8.12 17.59 1.03
C MET A 753 9.35 17.79 1.94
N PHE A 754 9.17 17.69 3.27
CA PHE A 754 10.25 17.81 4.25
C PHE A 754 11.36 16.76 4.01
N LYS A 755 10.98 15.52 3.70
CA LYS A 755 11.87 14.44 3.29
C LYS A 755 12.59 14.71 1.97
N THR A 756 11.93 15.34 1.00
CA THR A 756 12.54 15.76 -0.27
C THR A 756 13.59 16.84 -0.03
N ALA A 757 13.34 17.78 0.89
CA ALA A 757 14.34 18.75 1.34
C ALA A 757 15.49 18.10 2.15
N LEU A 758 15.24 17.08 2.97
CA LEU A 758 16.33 16.27 3.58
C LEU A 758 17.19 15.56 2.50
N LYS A 759 16.59 15.10 1.39
CA LYS A 759 17.32 14.57 0.23
C LYS A 759 18.10 15.65 -0.52
N ALA A 760 17.62 16.91 -0.51
CA ALA A 760 18.35 18.04 -1.06
C ALA A 760 19.64 18.35 -0.26
N ILE A 761 19.63 18.12 1.07
CA ILE A 761 20.84 18.19 1.92
C ILE A 761 21.84 17.09 1.54
N GLU A 762 21.39 15.84 1.36
CA GLU A 762 22.22 14.71 0.88
C GLU A 762 22.90 15.04 -0.45
N ILE A 763 22.14 15.48 -1.46
CA ILE A 763 22.66 15.76 -2.80
C ILE A 763 23.62 16.96 -2.77
N SER A 764 23.32 18.00 -1.98
CA SER A 764 24.23 19.13 -1.75
C SER A 764 25.59 18.68 -1.20
N ALA A 765 25.56 17.81 -0.18
CA ALA A 765 26.75 17.29 0.47
C ALA A 765 27.56 16.36 -0.46
N GLN A 766 26.88 15.52 -1.25
CA GLN A 766 27.51 14.67 -2.27
C GLN A 766 28.18 15.49 -3.37
N PHE A 767 27.53 16.51 -3.94
CA PHE A 767 28.18 17.39 -4.91
C PHE A 767 29.37 18.16 -4.33
N THR A 768 29.28 18.60 -3.08
CA THR A 768 30.40 19.27 -2.39
C THR A 768 31.60 18.33 -2.20
N ALA A 769 31.35 17.06 -1.87
CA ALA A 769 32.40 16.05 -1.76
C ALA A 769 33.04 15.71 -3.12
N GLN A 770 32.21 15.56 -4.15
CA GLN A 770 32.67 15.27 -5.52
C GLN A 770 33.50 16.43 -6.10
N SER A 771 33.05 17.68 -5.92
CA SER A 771 33.81 18.84 -6.41
C SER A 771 35.14 18.98 -5.67
N PHE A 772 35.17 18.82 -4.34
CA PHE A 772 36.42 18.80 -3.57
C PHE A 772 37.39 17.69 -4.02
N GLN A 773 36.92 16.44 -4.15
CA GLN A 773 37.77 15.30 -4.51
C GLN A 773 38.20 15.30 -5.99
N SER A 774 37.58 16.15 -6.83
CA SER A 774 37.95 16.35 -8.25
C SER A 774 39.06 17.39 -8.46
N GLN A 775 39.43 18.19 -7.45
CA GLN A 775 40.43 19.24 -7.61
C GLN A 775 41.87 18.67 -7.69
N PRO A 776 42.71 19.14 -8.64
CA PRO A 776 44.09 18.70 -8.74
C PRO A 776 44.91 19.24 -7.56
N ARG A 777 45.64 18.36 -6.86
CA ARG A 777 46.55 18.75 -5.77
C ARG A 777 47.61 19.74 -6.28
N ALA A 778 47.60 20.96 -5.76
CA ALA A 778 48.59 21.97 -6.11
C ALA A 778 50.02 21.54 -5.69
N PRO A 779 51.06 21.85 -6.49
CA PRO A 779 52.44 21.49 -6.16
C PRO A 779 52.95 22.30 -4.96
N LYS A 780 53.39 21.59 -3.91
CA LYS A 780 53.85 22.19 -2.64
C LYS A 780 55.09 23.07 -2.86
N LYS A 781 54.95 24.39 -2.76
CA LYS A 781 56.10 25.31 -2.61
C LYS A 781 56.49 25.46 -1.13
N THR A 782 57.70 25.02 -0.83
CA THR A 782 58.60 25.39 0.29
C THR A 782 58.03 26.10 1.53
N LYS A 783 58.11 25.38 2.68
CA LYS A 783 58.32 25.90 4.05
C LYS A 783 57.52 27.14 4.49
N THR A 784 56.33 26.91 5.06
CA THR A 784 55.97 27.30 6.45
C THR A 784 54.78 26.44 6.90
N LYS A 785 54.63 26.26 8.22
CA LYS A 785 53.58 25.51 8.96
C LYS A 785 52.40 24.99 8.10
N ALA A 786 52.37 23.68 7.86
CA ALA A 786 51.29 23.06 7.09
C ALA A 786 50.00 22.99 7.93
N SER A 787 49.01 23.81 7.61
CA SER A 787 47.61 23.52 7.91
C SER A 787 47.16 22.34 7.05
N LEU A 788 46.42 21.40 7.64
CA LEU A 788 45.64 20.42 6.89
C LEU A 788 44.56 21.17 6.07
N ASP A 789 44.30 20.73 4.84
CA ASP A 789 43.22 21.29 4.01
C ASP A 789 41.85 20.83 4.55
N VAL A 790 41.34 21.56 5.55
CA VAL A 790 40.04 21.30 6.18
C VAL A 790 38.92 21.47 5.15
N VAL A 791 38.09 20.43 4.99
CA VAL A 791 36.99 20.45 4.01
C VAL A 791 35.91 21.42 4.47
N LYS A 792 35.84 22.56 3.78
CA LYS A 792 34.88 23.64 4.08
C LYS A 792 33.45 23.13 4.03
N GLU A 793 32.63 23.50 5.03
CA GLU A 793 31.23 23.06 5.15
C GLU A 793 30.44 23.31 3.85
N SER A 794 29.55 22.38 3.48
CA SER A 794 28.65 22.55 2.34
C SER A 794 27.63 23.67 2.62
N GLY A 795 27.86 24.85 2.03
CA GLY A 795 26.99 26.02 2.16
C GLY A 795 25.55 25.73 1.70
N ALA A 796 25.39 24.99 0.61
CA ALA A 796 24.06 24.61 0.11
C ALA A 796 23.32 23.71 1.12
N ALA A 797 23.98 22.66 1.64
CA ALA A 797 23.40 21.76 2.65
C ALA A 797 23.01 22.51 3.92
N LYS A 798 23.84 23.47 4.36
CA LYS A 798 23.63 24.31 5.54
C LYS A 798 22.47 25.29 5.35
N SER A 799 22.32 25.91 4.19
CA SER A 799 21.20 26.81 3.89
C SER A 799 19.86 26.07 3.73
N VAL A 800 19.86 24.85 3.17
CA VAL A 800 18.66 23.98 3.16
C VAL A 800 18.32 23.52 4.58
N ALA A 801 19.31 23.19 5.42
CA ALA A 801 19.07 22.94 6.84
C ALA A 801 18.46 24.17 7.56
N HIS A 802 18.91 25.39 7.23
CA HIS A 802 18.28 26.62 7.73
C HIS A 802 16.84 26.83 7.23
N LEU A 803 16.51 26.44 5.99
CA LEU A 803 15.12 26.41 5.51
C LEU A 803 14.25 25.43 6.32
N LEU A 804 14.75 24.22 6.62
CA LEU A 804 14.04 23.26 7.48
C LEU A 804 13.86 23.76 8.91
N ILE A 805 14.88 24.43 9.47
CA ILE A 805 14.82 25.11 10.77
C ILE A 805 13.73 26.18 10.80
N SER A 806 13.53 26.90 9.69
CA SER A 806 12.44 27.85 9.50
C SER A 806 11.08 27.15 9.40
N PHE A 807 10.92 26.10 8.59
CA PHE A 807 9.66 25.33 8.49
C PHE A 807 9.19 24.82 9.88
N VAL A 808 10.08 24.21 10.67
CA VAL A 808 9.75 23.75 12.03
C VAL A 808 9.48 24.95 12.96
N GLY A 809 10.15 26.09 12.74
CA GLY A 809 10.01 27.31 13.53
C GLY A 809 8.75 28.15 13.29
N LEU A 810 8.01 27.87 12.21
CA LEU A 810 6.76 28.55 11.84
C LEU A 810 5.51 27.83 12.37
N LEU A 811 5.65 26.63 12.95
CA LEU A 811 4.54 25.85 13.52
C LEU A 811 4.06 26.45 14.85
N GLU A 812 2.75 26.72 14.96
CA GLU A 812 2.18 27.34 16.16
C GLU A 812 2.10 26.39 17.37
N LYS A 813 2.15 26.98 18.56
CA LYS A 813 2.08 26.25 19.84
C LYS A 813 0.64 25.92 20.19
N ASN A 814 0.42 24.72 20.74
CA ASN A 814 -0.89 24.21 21.17
C ASN A 814 -1.93 23.94 20.06
N ASP A 815 -1.59 24.08 18.78
CA ASP A 815 -2.47 23.67 17.68
C ASP A 815 -2.34 22.17 17.36
N ASP A 816 -3.48 21.48 17.42
CA ASP A 816 -3.71 20.06 17.16
C ASP A 816 -3.33 19.63 15.71
N PHE A 817 -3.34 20.57 14.76
CA PHE A 817 -2.93 20.37 13.36
C PHE A 817 -1.42 20.55 13.17
N HIS A 818 -0.85 21.69 13.58
CA HIS A 818 0.60 21.92 13.56
C HIS A 818 1.38 20.86 14.37
N GLN A 819 0.80 20.33 15.45
CA GLN A 819 1.34 19.21 16.22
C GLN A 819 1.56 17.94 15.36
N LYS A 820 0.64 17.62 14.45
CA LYS A 820 0.77 16.48 13.51
C LYS A 820 1.83 16.73 12.43
N ILE A 821 1.96 17.96 11.94
CA ILE A 821 3.03 18.33 11.00
C ILE A 821 4.39 18.17 11.68
N PHE A 822 4.51 18.62 12.93
CA PHE A 822 5.70 18.44 13.75
C PHE A 822 6.08 16.96 13.93
N GLU A 823 5.10 16.09 14.20
CA GLU A 823 5.29 14.63 14.28
C GLU A 823 5.88 14.05 12.99
N GLY A 824 5.31 14.42 11.84
CA GLY A 824 5.77 13.96 10.52
C GLY A 824 7.19 14.43 10.19
N PHE A 825 7.51 15.70 10.46
CA PHE A 825 8.85 16.27 10.25
C PHE A 825 9.89 15.60 11.15
N ALA A 826 9.56 15.40 12.43
CA ALA A 826 10.42 14.70 13.38
C ALA A 826 10.69 13.25 12.94
N PHE A 827 9.66 12.49 12.53
CA PHE A 827 9.83 11.13 12.04
C PHE A 827 10.77 11.05 10.83
N MET A 828 10.57 11.91 9.81
CA MET A 828 11.40 11.90 8.60
C MET A 828 12.86 12.26 8.90
N LEU A 829 13.09 13.14 9.89
CA LEU A 829 14.43 13.44 10.38
C LEU A 829 15.06 12.24 11.11
N PHE A 830 14.31 11.54 11.97
CA PHE A 830 14.82 10.34 12.66
C PHE A 830 15.08 9.16 11.71
N GLU A 831 14.27 8.97 10.66
CA GLU A 831 14.55 7.98 9.60
C GLU A 831 15.89 8.28 8.90
N ARG A 832 16.17 9.58 8.65
CA ARG A 832 17.40 10.06 8.00
C ARG A 832 18.63 9.95 8.91
N VAL A 833 18.50 10.41 10.16
CA VAL A 833 19.55 10.36 11.18
C VAL A 833 19.91 8.92 11.55
N GLY A 834 18.92 8.05 11.76
CA GLY A 834 19.15 6.63 12.08
C GLY A 834 19.94 5.90 10.99
N LYS A 835 19.68 6.19 9.71
CA LYS A 835 20.44 5.62 8.58
C LYS A 835 21.89 6.09 8.51
N ARG A 836 22.17 7.36 8.85
CA ARG A 836 23.56 7.87 8.92
C ARG A 836 24.28 7.39 10.19
N LEU A 837 23.58 7.29 11.32
CA LEU A 837 24.11 6.71 12.56
C LEU A 837 24.48 5.23 12.38
N TYR A 838 23.68 4.46 11.62
CA TYR A 838 24.02 3.08 11.24
C TYR A 838 25.33 3.04 10.45
N TYR A 839 25.44 3.87 9.40
CA TYR A 839 26.62 3.92 8.55
C TYR A 839 27.89 4.27 9.33
N SER A 840 27.88 5.32 10.15
CA SER A 840 29.02 5.69 11.00
C SER A 840 29.39 4.61 12.02
N THR A 841 28.46 3.72 12.39
CA THR A 841 28.69 2.64 13.38
C THR A 841 29.22 1.35 12.75
N PHE A 842 28.74 0.99 11.56
CA PHE A 842 29.06 -0.30 10.92
C PHE A 842 29.87 -0.18 9.62
N GLY A 843 30.19 1.04 9.17
CA GLY A 843 30.96 1.30 7.93
C GLY A 843 30.22 1.00 6.63
N GLN A 844 28.95 0.56 6.70
CA GLN A 844 28.13 0.19 5.55
C GLN A 844 26.67 0.61 5.70
N HIS A 845 25.95 0.72 4.58
CA HIS A 845 24.50 0.94 4.60
C HIS A 845 23.77 -0.32 5.06
N ARG A 846 22.66 -0.13 5.78
CA ARG A 846 21.80 -1.22 6.22
C ARG A 846 21.18 -1.95 5.03
N SER A 847 21.52 -3.22 4.87
CA SER A 847 20.98 -4.14 3.86
C SER A 847 19.60 -4.70 4.26
N SER A 848 18.92 -5.36 3.32
CA SER A 848 17.53 -5.81 3.47
C SER A 848 17.37 -7.05 4.37
N SER A 849 18.36 -7.95 4.35
CA SER A 849 18.45 -9.12 5.22
C SER A 849 19.40 -8.86 6.39
N ILE A 850 19.33 -9.66 7.46
CA ILE A 850 20.27 -9.55 8.58
C ILE A 850 21.63 -10.15 8.17
N GLU A 851 21.57 -11.18 7.33
CA GLU A 851 22.70 -11.93 6.76
C GLU A 851 23.63 -11.02 5.95
N GLU A 852 23.09 -10.19 5.04
CA GLU A 852 23.89 -9.20 4.30
C GLU A 852 24.56 -8.16 5.21
N ASN A 853 23.98 -7.85 6.38
CA ASN A 853 24.55 -6.90 7.35
C ASN A 853 25.65 -7.52 8.22
N ILE A 854 25.82 -8.85 8.22
CA ILE A 854 26.86 -9.58 8.98
C ILE A 854 28.08 -9.92 8.10
N MET A 855 27.91 -9.95 6.77
CA MET A 855 29.01 -10.23 5.84
C MET A 855 30.08 -9.14 5.87
N PRO A 856 31.38 -9.48 5.74
CA PRO A 856 32.46 -8.50 5.68
C PRO A 856 32.35 -7.62 4.43
N ILE A 857 32.61 -6.33 4.59
CA ILE A 857 32.55 -5.33 3.51
C ILE A 857 33.48 -5.76 2.36
N PRO A 858 32.97 -5.99 1.13
CA PRO A 858 33.81 -6.41 0.02
C PRO A 858 34.91 -5.40 -0.30
N GLU A 859 36.15 -5.86 -0.46
CA GLU A 859 37.29 -5.01 -0.85
C GLU A 859 37.04 -4.34 -2.21
N ALA A 860 37.45 -3.08 -2.35
CA ALA A 860 37.21 -2.29 -3.55
C ALA A 860 38.11 -2.76 -4.70
N ARG A 861 37.52 -3.26 -5.79
CA ARG A 861 38.24 -3.79 -6.95
C ARG A 861 38.52 -2.71 -7.97
N GLY A 862 39.43 -1.81 -7.58
CA GLY A 862 40.06 -0.83 -8.47
C GLY A 862 39.92 0.62 -7.98
N SER A 863 40.75 1.49 -8.56
CA SER A 863 40.83 2.91 -8.18
C SER A 863 39.50 3.66 -8.25
N VAL A 864 38.63 3.30 -9.20
CA VAL A 864 37.31 3.93 -9.39
C VAL A 864 36.35 3.59 -8.25
N GLU A 865 36.33 2.34 -7.76
CA GLU A 865 35.49 1.96 -6.62
C GLU A 865 35.98 2.62 -5.32
N THR A 866 37.30 2.67 -5.11
CA THR A 866 37.90 3.37 -3.95
C THR A 866 37.65 4.87 -4.00
N PHE A 867 37.80 5.52 -5.16
CA PHE A 867 37.48 6.94 -5.34
C PHE A 867 36.01 7.22 -5.02
N LYS A 868 35.10 6.38 -5.51
CA LYS A 868 33.66 6.49 -5.23
C LYS A 868 33.35 6.34 -3.74
N ARG A 869 33.88 5.30 -3.07
CA ARG A 869 33.71 5.12 -1.61
C ARG A 869 34.19 6.32 -0.80
N ASN A 870 35.32 6.92 -1.20
CA ASN A 870 35.84 8.12 -0.55
C ASN A 870 34.93 9.34 -0.76
N CYS A 871 34.41 9.56 -1.97
CA CYS A 871 33.40 10.60 -2.23
C CYS A 871 32.13 10.38 -1.40
N ASP A 872 31.61 9.16 -1.35
CA ASP A 872 30.38 8.81 -0.65
C ASP A 872 30.55 9.00 0.88
N ALA A 873 31.70 8.59 1.44
CA ALA A 873 32.02 8.80 2.86
C ALA A 873 32.17 10.30 3.21
N LEU A 874 32.89 11.08 2.39
CA LEU A 874 33.04 12.52 2.59
C LEU A 874 31.69 13.26 2.48
N GLY A 875 30.85 12.86 1.52
CA GLY A 875 29.49 13.38 1.39
C GLY A 875 28.63 13.09 2.62
N MET A 876 28.78 11.90 3.23
CA MET A 876 28.06 11.56 4.47
C MET A 876 28.55 12.38 5.68
N ARG A 877 29.84 12.70 5.80
CA ARG A 877 30.37 13.61 6.85
C ARG A 877 29.84 15.05 6.68
N LEU A 878 29.73 15.53 5.45
CA LEU A 878 29.18 16.85 5.15
C LEU A 878 27.65 16.92 5.40
N GLU A 879 26.91 15.85 5.10
CA GLU A 879 25.48 15.75 5.41
C GLU A 879 25.23 15.68 6.94
N ALA A 880 26.04 14.90 7.66
CA ALA A 880 25.94 14.70 9.11
C ALA A 880 25.91 16.01 9.90
N LYS A 881 26.83 16.95 9.59
CA LYS A 881 26.88 18.30 10.16
C LYS A 881 25.58 19.08 9.94
N ALA A 882 25.00 19.01 8.74
CA ALA A 882 23.77 19.72 8.40
C ALA A 882 22.52 19.10 9.06
N LEU A 883 22.45 17.76 9.19
CA LEU A 883 21.36 17.08 9.89
C LEU A 883 21.30 17.43 11.38
N ILE A 884 22.46 17.58 12.04
CA ILE A 884 22.51 17.95 13.47
C ILE A 884 21.90 19.33 13.72
N LEU A 885 22.10 20.32 12.83
CA LEU A 885 21.48 21.65 12.96
C LEU A 885 19.94 21.58 12.95
N VAL A 886 19.36 20.73 12.10
CA VAL A 886 17.91 20.51 12.05
C VAL A 886 17.43 19.73 13.28
N LEU A 887 18.21 18.73 13.71
CA LEU A 887 17.90 17.90 14.88
C LEU A 887 17.92 18.72 16.17
N GLU A 888 18.91 19.59 16.38
CA GLU A 888 18.97 20.52 17.51
C GLU A 888 17.72 21.42 17.56
N ARG A 889 17.26 21.93 16.41
CA ARG A 889 16.06 22.79 16.36
C ARG A 889 14.77 22.02 16.69
N VAL A 890 14.57 20.84 16.09
CA VAL A 890 13.44 19.95 16.43
C VAL A 890 13.49 19.60 17.91
N MET A 891 14.67 19.22 18.41
CA MET A 891 14.98 18.92 19.80
C MET A 891 15.17 20.16 20.70
N GLY A 892 14.72 21.34 20.24
CA GLY A 892 14.57 22.57 21.02
C GLY A 892 13.15 23.14 21.01
N LEU A 893 12.37 22.90 19.94
CA LEU A 893 10.98 23.34 19.81
C LEU A 893 9.94 22.34 20.28
N ALA A 894 10.31 21.06 20.32
CA ALA A 894 9.41 19.99 20.69
C ALA A 894 8.65 20.13 22.05
N PRO A 895 9.05 20.86 23.12
CA PRO A 895 8.26 20.92 24.37
C PRO A 895 6.91 21.61 24.22
N ASN A 896 6.72 22.35 23.13
CA ASN A 896 5.50 23.07 22.78
C ASN A 896 4.51 22.21 21.97
N HIS A 897 4.94 21.03 21.51
CA HIS A 897 4.14 20.13 20.67
C HIS A 897 4.09 18.70 21.24
N MET A 898 5.09 18.24 21.99
CA MET A 898 5.29 16.83 22.32
C MET A 898 4.91 16.42 23.76
N ASN A 899 4.77 17.37 24.69
CA ASN A 899 4.26 17.11 26.04
C ASN A 899 2.71 16.94 26.07
N PRO A 900 2.16 16.12 26.99
CA PRO A 900 0.71 15.96 27.15
C PRO A 900 0.05 17.26 27.66
N GLN A 901 -1.04 17.67 27.01
CA GLN A 901 -1.77 18.89 27.34
C GLN A 901 -2.41 18.82 28.74
N SER A 902 -2.00 19.71 29.64
CA SER A 902 -2.60 19.84 30.97
C SER A 902 -3.93 20.59 30.89
N LEU A 903 -5.00 20.05 31.49
CA LEU A 903 -6.34 20.66 31.56
C LEU A 903 -6.43 21.86 32.53
N ARG A 904 -5.37 22.66 32.63
CA ARG A 904 -5.26 23.86 33.48
C ARG A 904 -4.58 25.02 32.74
N ALA A 905 -5.22 25.48 31.67
CA ALA A 905 -4.86 26.70 30.95
C ALA A 905 -6.10 27.45 30.42
N ASN A 906 -7.11 27.68 31.27
CA ASN A 906 -8.15 28.68 30.98
C ASN A 906 -7.53 30.08 31.06
N GLN A 907 -6.97 30.55 29.95
CA GLN A 907 -6.79 31.98 29.67
C GLN A 907 -7.69 32.34 28.49
N THR A 908 -8.27 33.54 28.54
CA THR A 908 -9.29 33.97 27.57
C THR A 908 -8.69 34.15 26.17
N PRO A 909 -9.47 33.89 25.10
CA PRO A 909 -9.00 34.03 23.72
C PRO A 909 -8.92 35.52 23.33
N ASN A 910 -7.88 36.21 23.79
CA ASN A 910 -7.60 37.58 23.39
C ASN A 910 -7.16 37.61 21.90
N ARG A 911 -8.16 37.87 21.05
CA ARG A 911 -8.06 38.05 19.59
C ARG A 911 -6.98 39.09 19.25
N ALA A 912 -5.85 38.63 18.74
CA ALA A 912 -4.72 39.50 18.39
C ALA A 912 -4.06 39.05 17.07
N SER A 913 -4.63 39.51 15.95
CA SER A 913 -3.95 39.52 14.66
C SER A 913 -2.61 40.25 14.78
N ARG A 914 -1.52 39.54 14.47
CA ARG A 914 -0.16 40.09 14.37
C ARG A 914 0.36 39.82 12.96
N ALA A 915 0.92 40.85 12.33
CA ALA A 915 1.56 40.70 11.02
C ALA A 915 2.74 39.71 11.13
N MET A 916 2.76 38.70 10.26
CA MET A 916 3.78 37.65 10.25
C MET A 916 5.09 38.14 9.64
N SER A 917 5.76 39.04 10.37
CA SER A 917 7.14 39.42 10.06
C SER A 917 8.10 38.31 10.48
N ILE A 918 9.00 37.92 9.57
CA ILE A 918 10.06 36.91 9.79
C ILE A 918 10.91 37.20 11.04
N ARG A 919 10.96 38.48 11.45
CA ARG A 919 11.72 39.05 12.58
C ARG A 919 11.37 38.53 13.99
N THR A 920 10.55 37.49 14.16
CA THR A 920 10.21 36.95 15.51
C THR A 920 10.08 35.43 15.54
N ILE A 921 11.08 34.73 15.00
CA ILE A 921 11.25 33.27 15.22
C ILE A 921 11.33 32.99 16.73
N THR A 922 10.48 32.09 17.25
CA THR A 922 10.48 31.80 18.69
C THR A 922 11.75 31.03 19.11
N THR A 923 12.45 31.59 20.10
CA THR A 923 13.63 30.97 20.72
C THR A 923 13.23 30.00 21.84
N SER A 924 14.13 29.05 22.12
CA SER A 924 14.01 27.92 23.05
C SER A 924 12.96 28.04 24.17
N SER A 925 11.98 27.14 24.18
CA SER A 925 11.11 26.95 25.35
C SER A 925 11.89 26.33 26.52
N ARG A 926 11.93 27.01 27.67
CA ARG A 926 12.57 26.54 28.91
C ARG A 926 11.86 25.35 29.59
N ALA A 927 10.83 24.78 28.98
CA ALA A 927 10.05 23.69 29.55
C ALA A 927 10.77 22.35 29.39
N ARG A 928 10.91 21.61 30.49
CA ARG A 928 11.44 20.23 30.46
C ARG A 928 10.46 19.28 29.76
N LEU A 929 11.02 18.17 29.31
CA LEU A 929 10.34 17.01 28.78
C LEU A 929 9.69 16.14 29.88
N SER A 930 8.50 15.62 29.61
CA SER A 930 7.90 14.47 30.29
C SER A 930 8.55 13.12 29.88
N GLN A 931 8.93 12.28 30.84
CA GLN A 931 9.71 11.05 30.57
C GLN A 931 9.09 10.14 29.50
N LEU A 932 7.76 9.98 29.49
CA LEU A 932 7.03 9.16 28.51
C LEU A 932 7.40 9.50 27.06
N ALA A 933 7.43 10.79 26.72
CA ALA A 933 7.69 11.22 25.35
C ALA A 933 9.20 11.11 25.01
N LYS A 934 10.11 11.19 26.01
CA LYS A 934 11.53 10.85 25.87
C LYS A 934 11.73 9.40 25.45
N ASP A 935 11.12 8.49 26.21
CA ASP A 935 11.21 7.05 25.99
C ASP A 935 10.70 6.70 24.58
N ARG A 936 9.64 7.39 24.10
CA ARG A 936 9.13 7.27 22.74
C ARG A 936 10.12 7.70 21.65
N LEU A 937 10.89 8.78 21.83
CA LEU A 937 11.95 9.11 20.84
C LEU A 937 13.11 8.13 20.85
N GLN A 938 13.55 7.66 22.02
CA GLN A 938 14.63 6.68 22.10
C GLN A 938 14.26 5.38 21.38
N ARG A 939 13.04 4.89 21.60
CA ARG A 939 12.47 3.75 20.85
C ARG A 939 12.38 4.04 19.35
N THR A 940 12.03 5.26 18.95
CA THR A 940 11.97 5.68 17.54
C THR A 940 13.34 5.63 16.87
N LEU A 941 14.37 6.22 17.50
CA LEU A 941 15.74 6.20 16.95
C LEU A 941 16.26 4.76 16.84
N LEU A 942 16.05 3.94 17.87
CA LEU A 942 16.42 2.52 17.87
C LEU A 942 15.71 1.74 16.75
N ALA A 943 14.41 1.97 16.53
CA ALA A 943 13.67 1.36 15.42
C ALA A 943 14.17 1.84 14.04
N CYS A 944 14.59 3.10 13.89
CA CYS A 944 15.17 3.64 12.65
C CYS A 944 16.62 3.18 12.41
N LEU A 945 17.34 2.80 13.47
CA LEU A 945 18.73 2.33 13.44
C LEU A 945 18.80 0.80 13.20
N TYR A 946 18.11 0.02 14.04
CA TYR A 946 18.16 -1.44 14.05
C TYR A 946 17.02 -2.12 13.29
N GLY A 947 16.02 -1.36 12.81
CA GLY A 947 14.90 -1.85 12.03
C GLY A 947 13.88 -2.60 12.88
N GLY A 948 12.70 -1.99 13.09
CA GLY A 948 11.60 -2.66 13.80
C GLY A 948 11.06 -3.87 13.03
N LYS A 949 10.63 -4.90 13.76
CA LYS A 949 9.67 -5.89 13.24
C LYS A 949 8.36 -5.15 12.96
N THR A 950 7.68 -5.48 11.85
CA THR A 950 6.48 -4.74 11.40
C THR A 950 5.23 -4.97 12.25
N ASP A 951 5.27 -5.94 13.16
CA ASP A 951 4.06 -6.54 13.76
C ASP A 951 3.93 -6.28 15.28
N ASP A 952 4.91 -5.59 15.90
CA ASP A 952 4.89 -5.28 17.34
C ASP A 952 4.00 -4.06 17.66
N GLU A 953 2.68 -4.29 17.73
CA GLU A 953 1.61 -3.31 18.04
C GLU A 953 1.75 -2.61 19.43
N PHE A 954 2.79 -2.95 20.20
CA PHE A 954 3.05 -2.48 21.57
C PHE A 954 4.27 -1.54 21.71
N LEU A 955 4.96 -1.20 20.61
CA LEU A 955 6.09 -0.27 20.64
C LEU A 955 5.63 1.20 20.54
N ASP A 956 5.61 1.90 21.67
CA ASP A 956 5.31 3.35 21.73
C ASP A 956 6.43 4.16 21.05
N VAL A 957 6.24 4.47 19.76
CA VAL A 957 7.23 4.96 18.77
C VAL A 957 6.60 6.06 17.89
N LEU A 958 7.36 7.03 17.36
CA LEU A 958 6.83 7.96 16.36
C LEU A 958 6.49 7.21 15.07
N THR A 959 5.34 7.51 14.48
CA THR A 959 4.84 6.83 13.29
C THR A 959 5.03 7.70 12.04
N LYS A 960 5.40 7.09 10.91
CA LYS A 960 5.31 7.71 9.59
C LYS A 960 3.88 8.26 9.36
N PRO A 961 3.69 9.43 8.73
CA PRO A 961 2.36 9.95 8.39
C PRO A 961 1.61 9.05 7.38
N MET A 962 0.87 8.13 7.98
CA MET A 962 -0.43 7.60 7.62
C MET A 962 -1.32 7.84 8.86
N PRO A 963 -2.66 7.78 8.81
CA PRO A 963 -3.49 8.39 9.85
C PRO A 963 -3.45 7.69 11.24
N GLN A 964 -2.54 8.12 12.15
CA GLN A 964 -2.73 8.38 13.62
C GLN A 964 -1.42 8.46 14.49
N MET A 965 -0.95 9.69 14.77
CA MET A 965 -0.57 10.27 16.10
C MET A 965 0.61 9.79 17.05
N ARG A 966 1.55 10.75 17.29
CA ARG A 966 2.00 11.37 18.60
C ARG A 966 3.26 11.01 19.46
N LEU A 967 4.39 11.77 19.24
CA LEU A 967 5.31 12.47 20.22
C LEU A 967 6.30 11.66 21.14
N GLY A 968 7.57 12.05 21.50
CA GLY A 968 8.45 13.20 21.14
C GLY A 968 9.48 13.73 22.21
N GLN A 969 10.57 14.50 21.87
CA GLN A 969 11.64 15.20 22.71
C GLN A 969 12.85 14.38 23.34
N MET A 970 14.03 14.83 23.86
CA MET A 970 14.98 16.02 24.03
C MET A 970 16.35 15.47 24.62
N GLN A 971 17.55 16.09 24.87
CA GLN A 971 18.30 17.40 24.76
C GLN A 971 19.80 17.15 25.21
N ASN A 972 20.91 17.92 25.01
CA ASN A 972 21.29 19.20 24.32
C ASN A 972 22.86 19.41 24.23
N VAL A 973 23.39 20.12 23.20
CA VAL A 973 24.76 20.75 22.98
C VAL A 973 26.11 19.95 22.99
N VAL A 974 26.94 19.99 21.90
CA VAL A 974 28.38 20.48 21.82
C VAL A 974 29.06 20.23 20.44
N LYS A 975 30.00 21.10 20.01
CA LYS A 975 30.72 21.06 18.71
C LYS A 975 32.17 20.54 18.84
N ILE A 976 32.64 19.71 17.89
CA ILE A 976 34.00 19.13 17.83
C ILE A 976 34.55 19.17 16.38
N GLU A 977 35.85 18.95 16.20
CA GLU A 977 36.64 19.14 14.96
C GLU A 977 36.65 17.94 13.98
N ASP A 978 37.32 18.10 12.82
CA ASP A 978 36.95 17.39 11.58
C ASP A 978 37.50 15.96 11.38
N GLU A 979 38.46 15.50 12.19
CA GLU A 979 38.89 14.08 12.14
C GLU A 979 37.95 13.16 12.97
N ASP A 980 37.21 13.73 13.93
CA ASP A 980 36.29 13.02 14.82
C ASP A 980 34.81 13.04 14.35
N VAL A 981 34.49 13.46 13.12
CA VAL A 981 33.08 13.68 12.71
C VAL A 981 32.19 12.43 12.86
N GLU A 982 32.72 11.22 12.72
CA GLU A 982 31.93 9.98 12.86
C GLU A 982 31.77 9.49 14.31
N THR A 983 32.70 9.85 15.18
CA THR A 983 32.68 9.68 16.64
C THR A 983 31.77 10.73 17.27
N TRP A 984 32.05 12.01 17.00
CA TRP A 984 31.20 13.15 17.35
C TRP A 984 29.76 12.98 16.88
N TYR A 985 29.48 12.47 15.66
CA TYR A 985 28.09 12.26 15.23
C TYR A 985 27.34 11.23 16.10
N LYS A 986 28.02 10.16 16.56
CA LYS A 986 27.43 9.19 17.50
C LYS A 986 27.16 9.86 18.84
N GLU A 987 28.18 10.52 19.40
CA GLU A 987 28.09 11.21 20.69
C GLU A 987 27.01 12.29 20.68
N GLU A 988 27.02 13.18 19.70
CA GLU A 988 26.10 14.31 19.57
C GLU A 988 24.65 13.84 19.36
N VAL A 989 24.41 12.76 18.60
CA VAL A 989 23.06 12.16 18.46
C VAL A 989 22.61 11.48 19.75
N TRP A 990 23.44 10.64 20.38
CA TRP A 990 23.08 9.98 21.65
C TRP A 990 22.94 10.96 22.80
N ARG A 991 23.71 12.04 22.81
CA ARG A 991 23.59 13.16 23.74
C ARG A 991 22.36 14.02 23.43
N LEU A 992 21.86 14.09 22.19
CA LEU A 992 20.62 14.82 21.84
C LEU A 992 19.35 14.04 22.16
N VAL A 993 19.38 12.70 22.13
CA VAL A 993 18.19 11.84 22.29
C VAL A 993 18.17 11.10 23.63
N GLY A 994 19.36 10.86 24.22
CA GLY A 994 19.57 10.02 25.40
C GLY A 994 19.68 8.53 25.06
N TRP A 995 20.30 7.77 25.97
CA TRP A 995 20.58 6.33 25.84
C TRP A 995 19.97 5.50 26.99
N ASP A 996 19.07 6.10 27.77
CA ASP A 996 18.56 5.58 29.06
C ASP A 996 17.85 4.22 28.93
N ILE A 997 17.25 3.92 27.76
CA ILE A 997 16.63 2.62 27.47
C ILE A 997 17.67 1.49 27.33
N LEU A 998 18.79 1.73 26.63
CA LEU A 998 19.83 0.72 26.46
C LEU A 998 20.48 0.34 27.80
N ALA A 999 20.61 1.32 28.71
CA ALA A 999 21.09 1.08 30.08
C ALA A 999 20.10 0.28 30.95
N ARG A 1000 18.81 0.21 30.58
CA ARG A 1000 17.77 -0.55 31.30
C ARG A 1000 17.57 -1.97 30.78
N GLU A 1001 17.91 -2.22 29.52
CA GLU A 1001 17.78 -3.55 28.89
C GLU A 1001 18.98 -4.47 29.14
N GLY A 1002 20.06 -3.97 29.74
CA GLY A 1002 21.22 -4.77 30.18
C GLY A 1002 21.00 -5.62 31.44
N GLY A 1003 19.74 -5.81 31.88
CA GLY A 1003 19.37 -6.65 33.02
C GLY A 1003 18.64 -7.92 32.59
N TRP A 1004 19.39 -8.88 32.03
CA TRP A 1004 18.98 -10.24 31.69
C TRP A 1004 20.07 -11.24 32.10
#